data_AF-A0A8T0PGG9-F1
#
_entry.id   AF-A0A8T0PGG9-F1
#
_cell.length_a   1.000
_cell.length_b   1.000
_cell.length_c   1.000
_cell.angle_alpha   90.00
_cell.angle_beta   90.00
_cell.angle_gamma   90.00
#
_symmetry.space_group_name_H-M   'P 1'
#
loop_
_entity.id
_entity.type
_entity.pdbx_description
1 polymer ?
#
loop_
_entity_poly.entity_id
_entity_poly.type
_entity_poly.pdbx_seq_one_letter_code
_entity_poly.pdbx_strand_id
1 'polypeptide(L)'
;MRLNILAGTAVRFEPGDSKSVTLVSIGGHKVIRGGNGIGDGPIDHSQINEVMQKVIANNFGHEDYPDAREGLIGDGPFDCTVDREKYASIYGPTTGDKIRLGDTNLFAQIEKDFSVYGDECIFGGGKVLRDGMGQATGYPESSCLDTVITNAVVIDYTGIYKADIGIKGGLIVAIGKAGNPDVMDGVHCNMIVGVNTEVIASEGMIVTAGGIDCHVHFICPQLAEEAIASGITTLVGGGTGPAHGTCATTCTPAPSQMKLMLQSTDQLPINIGFTGKGNTAKPEGLAEIIKAGAMGLKLHEDWGSTPAVIDNCLSVAEDFDIQVNIHTDTLNESGCVEHTIAAFKDRAIHTYHSEGAGGGHAPDIIKVCGVKNVLPSSTNPTRPFTSNTVDEHLDMLMVCHHLDKNIPEDVAFAESRIRAETIAAEDILHDMGAISIISSDSQAMGRIGEVITRTWQTANKMKVQRGRFPGSGDSDAAQDNDNLRIRRYIAKYTINPAIVNGFSDFVGSVEVGKLADLVLWKPSFFGAKPELVVKGGAIAWANMGDPNASIPTPEPVVMRPMFGAFGKAGSSNSIAFVSKVAKEAGIAMEYKLDKRVEAVRGVRCLTKLDMKLNDALPKIEVDPETYTVTADGEVLTCQPAPTVPLSRNYFLF
;
A
#
# COMPACT_ATOMS: atom_id res chain seq x y z
N MET A 1 2.85 10.16 -40.77
CA MET A 1 4.04 10.61 -39.99
C MET A 1 3.56 11.48 -38.82
N ARG A 2 4.39 11.67 -37.79
CA ARG A 2 4.20 12.62 -36.66
C ARG A 2 5.51 13.33 -36.33
N LEU A 3 5.48 14.42 -35.55
CA LEU A 3 6.70 15.15 -35.16
C LEU A 3 7.67 14.26 -34.34
N ASN A 4 8.98 14.34 -34.64
CA ASN A 4 10.04 13.74 -33.82
C ASN A 4 10.48 14.69 -32.70
N ILE A 5 9.64 14.84 -31.69
CA ILE A 5 9.88 15.69 -30.52
C ILE A 5 9.46 14.92 -29.26
N LEU A 6 9.84 15.44 -28.10
CA LEU A 6 9.45 14.89 -26.81
C LEU A 6 7.92 14.79 -26.70
N ALA A 7 7.42 13.62 -26.28
CA ALA A 7 6.00 13.35 -26.10
C ALA A 7 5.32 14.46 -25.27
N GLY A 8 4.23 15.01 -25.80
CA GLY A 8 3.48 16.09 -25.15
C GLY A 8 4.00 17.51 -25.42
N THR A 9 5.11 17.68 -26.13
CA THR A 9 5.59 18.99 -26.59
C THR A 9 5.04 19.34 -27.97
N ALA A 10 5.27 20.57 -28.45
CA ALA A 10 4.76 21.06 -29.72
C ALA A 10 5.76 21.97 -30.44
N VAL A 11 5.61 22.08 -31.76
CA VAL A 11 6.27 23.11 -32.57
C VAL A 11 5.26 24.21 -32.87
N ARG A 12 5.61 25.44 -32.52
CA ARG A 12 4.78 26.62 -32.76
C ARG A 12 5.18 27.29 -34.07
N PHE A 13 4.19 27.70 -34.85
CA PHE A 13 4.35 28.51 -36.06
C PHE A 13 3.60 29.83 -35.86
N GLU A 14 4.30 30.95 -35.84
CA GLU A 14 3.65 32.26 -35.89
C GLU A 14 3.20 32.58 -37.33
N PRO A 15 2.26 33.52 -37.53
CA PRO A 15 1.85 33.92 -38.87
C PRO A 15 3.05 34.36 -39.73
N GLY A 16 3.34 33.58 -40.78
CA GLY A 16 4.46 33.82 -41.71
C GLY A 16 5.75 33.05 -41.39
N ASP A 17 5.80 32.30 -40.29
CA ASP A 17 6.95 31.45 -39.97
C ASP A 17 7.13 30.32 -40.99
N SER A 18 8.39 30.01 -41.30
CA SER A 18 8.79 28.76 -41.94
C SER A 18 9.85 28.07 -41.08
N LYS A 19 9.65 26.79 -40.80
CA LYS A 19 10.54 25.98 -39.95
C LYS A 19 10.69 24.58 -40.55
N SER A 20 11.92 24.08 -40.58
CA SER A 20 12.18 22.67 -40.85
C SER A 20 11.84 21.84 -39.62
N VAL A 21 11.10 20.75 -39.80
CA VAL A 21 10.75 19.81 -38.72
C VAL A 21 11.15 18.38 -39.11
N THR A 22 11.59 17.61 -38.13
CA THR A 22 11.83 16.17 -38.30
C THR A 22 10.55 15.42 -38.00
N LEU A 23 10.18 14.46 -38.86
CA LEU A 23 9.01 13.62 -38.70
C LEU A 23 9.42 12.13 -38.57
N VAL A 24 8.61 11.35 -37.87
CA VAL A 24 8.74 9.90 -37.72
C VAL A 24 7.48 9.19 -38.21
N SER A 25 7.59 7.93 -38.63
CA SER A 25 6.40 7.10 -38.87
C SER A 25 5.66 6.85 -37.55
N ILE A 26 4.33 6.82 -37.61
CA ILE A 26 3.56 6.26 -36.48
C ILE A 26 3.90 4.78 -36.29
N GLY A 27 3.86 4.30 -35.05
CA GLY A 27 4.07 2.90 -34.69
C GLY A 27 2.78 2.08 -34.76
N GLY A 28 2.81 0.90 -34.15
CA GLY A 28 1.64 0.05 -33.95
C GLY A 28 1.06 -0.47 -35.26
N HIS A 29 -0.28 -0.52 -35.36
CA HIS A 29 -0.99 -0.95 -36.56
C HIS A 29 -0.88 0.03 -37.73
N LYS A 30 -0.33 1.22 -37.50
CA LYS A 30 -0.17 2.28 -38.50
C LYS A 30 -1.50 2.69 -39.13
N VAL A 31 -2.48 3.00 -38.29
CA VAL A 31 -3.81 3.47 -38.71
C VAL A 31 -3.98 4.93 -38.33
N ILE A 32 -4.31 5.77 -39.31
CA ILE A 32 -4.60 7.18 -39.11
C ILE A 32 -6.10 7.33 -38.84
N ARG A 33 -6.45 8.08 -37.80
CA ARG A 33 -7.82 8.41 -37.43
C ARG A 33 -7.91 9.89 -37.03
N GLY A 34 -9.08 10.50 -37.19
CA GLY A 34 -9.37 11.84 -36.67
C GLY A 34 -8.72 12.98 -37.47
N GLY A 35 -8.39 14.07 -36.78
CA GLY A 35 -7.89 15.28 -37.42
C GLY A 35 -8.91 15.89 -38.39
N ASN A 36 -8.50 16.11 -39.64
CA ASN A 36 -9.38 16.61 -40.70
C ASN A 36 -9.96 15.50 -41.61
N GLY A 37 -9.79 14.22 -41.26
CA GLY A 37 -10.31 13.09 -42.07
C GLY A 37 -9.63 12.92 -43.44
N ILE A 38 -8.46 13.55 -43.64
CA ILE A 38 -7.75 13.54 -44.94
C ILE A 38 -7.19 12.15 -45.26
N GLY A 39 -6.52 11.51 -44.30
CA GLY A 39 -5.88 10.21 -44.47
C GLY A 39 -6.47 9.11 -43.60
N ASP A 40 -7.75 9.17 -43.24
CA ASP A 40 -8.40 8.17 -42.37
C ASP A 40 -8.26 6.75 -42.95
N GLY A 41 -7.79 5.81 -42.12
CA GLY A 41 -7.56 4.41 -42.49
C GLY A 41 -6.13 3.92 -42.25
N PRO A 42 -5.87 2.63 -42.54
CA PRO A 42 -4.52 2.07 -42.48
C PRO A 42 -3.59 2.77 -43.49
N ILE A 43 -2.32 2.95 -43.12
CA ILE A 43 -1.32 3.48 -44.04
C ILE A 43 -1.14 2.49 -45.21
N ASP A 44 -1.58 2.92 -46.39
CA ASP A 44 -1.45 2.21 -47.65
C ASP A 44 -0.97 3.19 -48.73
N HIS A 45 0.27 3.00 -49.20
CA HIS A 45 0.89 3.87 -50.20
C HIS A 45 0.14 3.87 -51.53
N SER A 46 -0.66 2.84 -51.84
CA SER A 46 -1.48 2.82 -53.05
C SER A 46 -2.59 3.87 -53.04
N GLN A 47 -3.02 4.32 -51.85
CA GLN A 47 -4.08 5.31 -51.66
C GLN A 47 -3.56 6.76 -51.64
N ILE A 48 -2.25 6.99 -51.84
CA ILE A 48 -1.68 8.33 -51.74
C ILE A 48 -2.34 9.33 -52.70
N ASN A 49 -2.72 8.90 -53.90
CA ASN A 49 -3.40 9.74 -54.87
C ASN A 49 -4.79 10.20 -54.38
N GLU A 50 -5.54 9.30 -53.73
CA GLU A 50 -6.86 9.63 -53.15
C GLU A 50 -6.72 10.60 -51.97
N VAL A 51 -5.70 10.39 -51.13
CA VAL A 51 -5.38 11.30 -50.02
C VAL A 51 -4.99 12.69 -50.55
N MET A 52 -4.12 12.76 -51.57
CA MET A 52 -3.72 14.04 -52.18
C MET A 52 -4.87 14.74 -52.91
N GLN A 53 -5.79 13.98 -53.51
CA GLN A 53 -7.03 14.57 -54.05
C GLN A 53 -7.85 15.24 -52.95
N LYS A 54 -7.96 14.64 -51.76
CA LYS A 54 -8.64 15.28 -50.61
C LYS A 54 -7.88 16.52 -50.13
N VAL A 55 -6.55 16.50 -50.08
CA VAL A 55 -5.71 17.67 -49.73
C VAL A 55 -6.03 18.84 -50.65
N ILE A 56 -6.00 18.61 -51.97
CA ILE A 56 -6.27 19.63 -52.99
C ILE A 56 -7.73 20.09 -52.92
N ALA A 57 -8.69 19.15 -52.90
CA ALA A 57 -10.12 19.48 -52.90
C ALA A 57 -10.56 20.29 -51.68
N ASN A 58 -9.87 20.13 -50.54
CA ASN A 58 -10.17 20.85 -49.30
C ASN A 58 -9.23 22.05 -49.05
N ASN A 59 -8.41 22.45 -50.04
CA ASN A 59 -7.49 23.60 -49.96
C ASN A 59 -6.47 23.53 -48.80
N PHE A 60 -5.95 22.35 -48.49
CA PHE A 60 -4.81 22.21 -47.58
C PHE A 60 -3.52 22.60 -48.31
N GLY A 61 -2.72 23.48 -47.71
CA GLY A 61 -1.45 23.92 -48.29
C GLY A 61 -0.48 22.75 -48.49
N HIS A 62 0.04 22.61 -49.69
CA HIS A 62 0.98 21.55 -50.08
C HIS A 62 1.92 22.06 -51.17
N GLU A 63 3.20 21.73 -51.04
CA GLU A 63 4.25 21.98 -52.00
C GLU A 63 5.20 20.78 -51.99
N ASP A 64 5.55 20.25 -53.17
CA ASP A 64 6.53 19.18 -53.29
C ASP A 64 7.92 19.70 -52.92
N TYR A 65 8.61 18.99 -52.02
CA TYR A 65 9.94 19.37 -51.57
C TYR A 65 10.94 18.23 -51.87
N PRO A 66 11.48 18.17 -53.11
CA PRO A 66 12.31 17.04 -53.58
C PRO A 66 13.65 16.92 -52.83
N ASP A 67 14.11 17.99 -52.19
CA ASP A 67 15.33 18.02 -51.38
C ASP A 67 15.10 17.60 -49.91
N ALA A 68 13.92 17.05 -49.59
CA ALA A 68 13.64 16.48 -48.27
C ALA A 68 14.64 15.36 -47.97
N ARG A 69 15.30 15.44 -46.80
CA ARG A 69 16.18 14.37 -46.34
C ARG A 69 15.33 13.28 -45.68
N GLU A 70 15.50 12.04 -46.13
CA GLU A 70 14.83 10.86 -45.61
C GLU A 70 15.87 9.88 -45.03
N GLY A 71 15.47 9.12 -44.01
CA GLY A 71 16.32 8.14 -43.34
C GLY A 71 15.63 7.50 -42.14
N LEU A 72 16.37 6.73 -41.35
CA LEU A 72 15.85 6.05 -40.16
C LEU A 72 16.32 6.74 -38.88
N ILE A 73 15.53 6.57 -37.81
CA ILE A 73 15.97 6.92 -36.45
C ILE A 73 17.09 5.94 -36.07
N GLY A 74 18.16 6.45 -35.49
CA GLY A 74 19.40 5.74 -35.16
C GLY A 74 20.56 6.06 -36.12
N ASP A 75 20.28 6.72 -37.25
CA ASP A 75 21.32 7.10 -38.21
C ASP A 75 22.04 8.41 -37.84
N GLY A 76 21.61 9.11 -36.76
CA GLY A 76 22.22 10.33 -36.24
C GLY A 76 21.49 11.63 -36.56
N PRO A 77 21.38 12.08 -37.84
CA PRO A 77 20.89 13.42 -38.16
C PRO A 77 19.38 13.59 -37.94
N PHE A 78 18.64 12.50 -37.73
CA PHE A 78 17.19 12.50 -37.49
C PHE A 78 16.83 12.25 -36.02
N ASP A 79 17.81 11.98 -35.16
CA ASP A 79 17.56 11.57 -33.78
C ASP A 79 17.11 12.74 -32.91
N CYS A 80 16.12 12.46 -32.05
CA CYS A 80 15.73 13.36 -30.98
C CYS A 80 16.22 12.75 -29.66
N THR A 81 17.24 13.35 -29.06
CA THR A 81 17.81 12.91 -27.77
C THR A 81 17.44 13.89 -26.66
N VAL A 82 17.24 13.38 -25.45
CA VAL A 82 16.98 14.18 -24.25
C VAL A 82 17.87 13.71 -23.11
N ASP A 83 18.34 14.65 -22.30
CA ASP A 83 19.05 14.31 -21.07
C ASP A 83 18.10 13.73 -20.01
N ARG A 84 18.64 12.93 -19.08
CA ARG A 84 17.83 12.24 -18.07
C ARG A 84 17.12 13.19 -17.11
N GLU A 85 17.72 14.34 -16.80
CA GLU A 85 17.11 15.32 -15.88
C GLU A 85 15.85 15.92 -16.52
N LYS A 86 15.95 16.30 -17.79
CA LYS A 86 14.84 16.82 -18.56
C LYS A 86 13.76 15.76 -18.78
N TYR A 87 14.14 14.52 -19.10
CA TYR A 87 13.19 13.40 -19.17
C TYR A 87 12.44 13.23 -17.85
N ALA A 88 13.17 13.14 -16.74
CA ALA A 88 12.58 12.96 -15.42
C ALA A 88 11.66 14.13 -15.01
N SER A 89 11.98 15.35 -15.44
CA SER A 89 11.13 16.53 -15.18
C SER A 89 9.79 16.52 -15.92
N ILE A 90 9.68 15.78 -17.03
CA ILE A 90 8.47 15.72 -17.86
C ILE A 90 7.67 14.45 -17.57
N TYR A 91 8.35 13.30 -17.49
CA TYR A 91 7.72 11.98 -17.43
C TYR A 91 7.92 11.29 -16.08
N GLY A 92 8.69 11.87 -15.16
CA GLY A 92 9.24 11.15 -14.02
C GLY A 92 10.44 10.27 -14.41
N PRO A 93 11.18 9.75 -13.42
CA PRO A 93 12.42 9.01 -13.65
C PRO A 93 12.19 7.70 -14.44
N THR A 94 13.28 7.16 -14.98
CA THR A 94 13.31 5.90 -15.73
C THR A 94 14.43 4.97 -15.21
N THR A 95 14.59 3.80 -15.83
CA THR A 95 15.52 2.74 -15.43
C THR A 95 16.90 3.28 -15.08
N GLY A 96 17.37 2.94 -13.87
CA GLY A 96 18.67 3.35 -13.32
C GLY A 96 18.65 4.66 -12.51
N ASP A 97 17.63 5.51 -12.69
CA ASP A 97 17.49 6.72 -11.88
C ASP A 97 17.11 6.36 -10.44
N LYS A 98 17.38 7.28 -9.50
CA LYS A 98 17.11 7.09 -8.08
C LYS A 98 16.25 8.20 -7.51
N ILE A 99 15.38 7.84 -6.58
CA ILE A 99 14.46 8.75 -5.89
C ILE A 99 14.71 8.65 -4.39
N ARG A 100 14.93 9.79 -3.73
CA ARG A 100 14.89 9.85 -2.27
C ARG A 100 13.44 9.76 -1.78
N LEU A 101 13.19 8.91 -0.80
CA LEU A 101 11.87 8.75 -0.20
C LEU A 101 11.66 9.78 0.91
N GLY A 102 10.83 10.81 0.66
CA GLY A 102 10.62 11.92 1.59
C GLY A 102 11.93 12.64 1.93
N ASP A 103 12.10 12.97 3.20
CA ASP A 103 13.35 13.49 3.77
C ASP A 103 14.19 12.40 4.45
N THR A 104 13.94 11.12 4.14
CA THR A 104 14.73 9.99 4.64
C THR A 104 16.06 9.85 3.91
N ASN A 105 16.90 8.94 4.40
CA ASN A 105 18.12 8.50 3.72
C ASN A 105 17.92 7.31 2.78
N LEU A 106 16.69 6.95 2.43
CA LEU A 106 16.38 5.82 1.54
C LEU A 106 16.30 6.27 0.07
N PHE A 107 16.96 5.54 -0.81
CA PHE A 107 17.00 5.79 -2.26
C PHE A 107 16.45 4.57 -3.02
N ALA A 108 15.28 4.77 -3.64
CA ALA A 108 14.66 3.80 -4.54
C ALA A 108 15.23 3.96 -5.95
N GLN A 109 15.83 2.91 -6.51
CA GLN A 109 16.29 2.88 -7.90
C GLN A 109 15.23 2.22 -8.79
N ILE A 110 14.95 2.82 -9.95
CA ILE A 110 14.05 2.24 -10.94
C ILE A 110 14.71 1.01 -11.57
N GLU A 111 14.15 -0.17 -11.35
CA GLU A 111 14.66 -1.47 -11.80
C GLU A 111 14.33 -1.72 -13.27
N LYS A 112 13.17 -1.22 -13.72
CA LYS A 112 12.67 -1.38 -15.08
C LYS A 112 11.69 -0.25 -15.43
N ASP A 113 11.62 0.10 -16.71
CA ASP A 113 10.60 0.98 -17.30
C ASP A 113 9.89 0.23 -18.44
N PHE A 114 8.57 0.34 -18.49
CA PHE A 114 7.73 -0.24 -19.55
C PHE A 114 7.50 0.71 -20.73
N SER A 115 7.91 1.97 -20.60
CA SER A 115 7.74 3.00 -21.62
C SER A 115 8.50 2.65 -22.91
N VAL A 116 7.92 3.03 -24.04
CA VAL A 116 8.64 3.14 -25.32
C VAL A 116 8.97 4.63 -25.49
N TYR A 117 10.25 4.98 -25.46
CA TYR A 117 10.65 6.39 -25.36
C TYR A 117 10.17 7.21 -26.56
N GLY A 118 9.47 8.32 -26.29
CA GLY A 118 8.81 9.15 -27.28
C GLY A 118 7.33 8.83 -27.53
N ASP A 119 6.79 7.78 -26.89
CA ASP A 119 5.37 7.38 -26.88
C ASP A 119 4.80 7.34 -25.45
N GLU A 120 5.33 8.16 -24.54
CA GLU A 120 4.82 8.33 -23.17
C GLU A 120 3.38 8.89 -23.18
N CYS A 121 2.51 8.34 -22.34
CA CYS A 121 1.13 8.79 -22.22
C CYS A 121 1.06 10.07 -21.38
N ILE A 122 0.85 11.23 -22.01
CA ILE A 122 0.67 12.51 -21.30
C ILE A 122 -0.63 13.18 -21.74
N PHE A 123 -1.43 13.59 -20.75
CA PHE A 123 -2.71 14.28 -20.95
C PHE A 123 -2.62 15.81 -20.86
N GLY A 124 -3.41 16.50 -21.68
CA GLY A 124 -3.65 17.95 -21.65
C GLY A 124 -3.60 18.61 -23.03
N GLY A 125 -3.70 19.95 -23.06
CA GLY A 125 -3.80 20.74 -24.28
C GLY A 125 -2.62 20.51 -25.23
N GLY A 126 -2.90 19.99 -26.44
CA GLY A 126 -1.89 19.72 -27.46
C GLY A 126 -1.00 18.49 -27.20
N LYS A 127 -1.27 17.70 -26.15
CA LYS A 127 -0.42 16.57 -25.74
C LYS A 127 -0.82 15.26 -26.45
N VAL A 128 -0.45 14.12 -25.87
CA VAL A 128 -0.47 12.79 -26.50
C VAL A 128 -1.85 12.14 -26.45
N LEU A 129 -2.50 12.11 -25.28
CA LEU A 129 -3.79 11.46 -25.09
C LEU A 129 -4.93 12.31 -25.66
N ARG A 130 -5.10 12.24 -26.98
CA ARG A 130 -6.13 12.90 -27.78
C ARG A 130 -6.61 11.97 -28.89
N ASP A 131 -7.82 12.23 -29.39
CA ASP A 131 -8.49 11.43 -30.44
C ASP A 131 -7.55 11.13 -31.64
N GLY A 132 -7.49 9.86 -32.03
CA GLY A 132 -6.66 9.34 -33.13
C GLY A 132 -5.15 9.35 -32.86
N MET A 133 -4.71 9.84 -31.72
CA MET A 133 -3.31 9.92 -31.30
C MET A 133 -3.05 8.88 -30.20
N GLY A 134 -2.67 9.28 -28.98
CA GLY A 134 -2.54 8.36 -27.85
C GLY A 134 -3.88 7.85 -27.29
N GLN A 135 -5.00 8.51 -27.61
CA GLN A 135 -6.34 7.97 -27.39
C GLN A 135 -6.81 7.26 -28.66
N ALA A 136 -7.15 5.99 -28.53
CA ALA A 136 -7.62 5.14 -29.62
C ALA A 136 -9.05 5.52 -30.05
N THR A 137 -9.28 5.45 -31.36
CA THR A 137 -10.56 5.84 -32.00
C THR A 137 -11.18 4.63 -32.69
N GLY A 138 -12.48 4.40 -32.46
CA GLY A 138 -13.21 3.27 -33.04
C GLY A 138 -13.05 1.95 -32.29
N TYR A 139 -12.52 1.98 -31.07
CA TYR A 139 -12.44 0.82 -30.18
C TYR A 139 -13.68 0.75 -29.27
N PRO A 140 -14.26 -0.45 -29.04
CA PRO A 140 -15.41 -0.61 -28.17
C PRO A 140 -15.01 -0.38 -26.70
N GLU A 141 -15.95 0.13 -25.89
CA GLU A 141 -15.74 0.35 -24.45
C GLU A 141 -15.18 -0.88 -23.76
N SER A 142 -15.69 -2.07 -24.08
CA SER A 142 -15.24 -3.33 -23.48
C SER A 142 -13.74 -3.58 -23.58
N SER A 143 -13.08 -3.04 -24.61
CA SER A 143 -11.63 -3.18 -24.84
C SER A 143 -10.80 -2.03 -24.25
N CYS A 144 -11.44 -0.95 -23.81
CA CYS A 144 -10.79 0.23 -23.27
C CYS A 144 -10.77 0.22 -21.74
N LEU A 145 -9.81 0.92 -21.16
CA LEU A 145 -9.72 1.15 -19.71
C LEU A 145 -10.83 2.09 -19.23
N ASP A 146 -11.24 1.95 -17.97
CA ASP A 146 -12.08 2.97 -17.30
C ASP A 146 -11.20 4.16 -16.90
N THR A 147 -10.02 3.87 -16.33
CA THR A 147 -9.02 4.87 -15.93
C THR A 147 -7.61 4.37 -16.26
N VAL A 148 -6.73 5.26 -16.69
CA VAL A 148 -5.29 5.01 -16.77
C VAL A 148 -4.55 5.93 -15.80
N ILE A 149 -3.67 5.36 -14.97
CA ILE A 149 -2.67 6.12 -14.22
C ILE A 149 -1.39 6.15 -15.06
N THR A 150 -0.99 7.32 -15.54
CA THR A 150 0.11 7.44 -16.50
C THR A 150 1.45 7.67 -15.83
N ASN A 151 2.50 7.01 -16.31
CA ASN A 151 3.90 7.24 -15.91
C ASN A 151 4.17 7.07 -14.39
N ALA A 152 3.57 6.07 -13.76
CA ALA A 152 3.72 5.79 -12.34
C ALA A 152 5.08 5.17 -12.02
N VAL A 153 5.80 5.72 -11.04
CA VAL A 153 6.85 4.96 -10.34
C VAL A 153 6.17 4.07 -9.30
N VAL A 154 6.05 2.78 -9.56
CA VAL A 154 5.50 1.81 -8.64
C VAL A 154 6.56 1.40 -7.62
N ILE A 155 6.26 1.53 -6.34
CA ILE A 155 7.01 0.90 -5.24
C ILE A 155 6.09 -0.14 -4.61
N ASP A 156 6.47 -1.40 -4.75
CA ASP A 156 5.75 -2.56 -4.23
C ASP A 156 6.74 -3.61 -3.71
N TYR A 157 6.29 -4.59 -2.92
CA TYR A 157 7.16 -5.68 -2.48
C TYR A 157 7.70 -6.50 -3.66
N THR A 158 6.94 -6.55 -4.78
CA THR A 158 7.34 -7.25 -6.01
C THR A 158 8.47 -6.57 -6.76
N GLY A 159 8.67 -5.25 -6.60
CA GLY A 159 9.65 -4.50 -7.40
C GLY A 159 9.48 -2.98 -7.30
N ILE A 160 10.48 -2.27 -7.82
CA ILE A 160 10.45 -0.81 -8.00
C ILE A 160 10.62 -0.49 -9.48
N TYR A 161 9.56 -0.08 -10.16
CA TYR A 161 9.55 0.04 -11.62
C TYR A 161 8.66 1.18 -12.10
N LYS A 162 8.79 1.55 -13.37
CA LYS A 162 8.05 2.62 -14.03
C LYS A 162 7.07 2.04 -15.05
N ALA A 163 5.79 2.35 -14.94
CA ALA A 163 4.74 1.84 -15.83
C ALA A 163 3.49 2.74 -15.83
N ASP A 164 2.64 2.57 -16.84
CA ASP A 164 1.24 2.95 -16.76
C ASP A 164 0.44 1.85 -16.02
N ILE A 165 -0.62 2.21 -15.31
CA ILE A 165 -1.52 1.29 -14.61
C ILE A 165 -2.92 1.42 -15.20
N GLY A 166 -3.45 0.32 -15.73
CA GLY A 166 -4.79 0.26 -16.29
C GLY A 166 -5.82 -0.24 -15.28
N ILE A 167 -6.90 0.52 -15.11
CA ILE A 167 -8.01 0.20 -14.20
C ILE A 167 -9.27 -0.05 -15.03
N LYS A 168 -9.99 -1.13 -14.70
CA LYS A 168 -11.31 -1.43 -15.25
C LYS A 168 -12.16 -2.21 -14.24
N GLY A 169 -13.42 -1.83 -14.08
CA GLY A 169 -14.34 -2.43 -13.10
C GLY A 169 -13.85 -2.32 -11.65
N GLY A 170 -13.09 -1.26 -11.35
CA GLY A 170 -12.44 -1.05 -10.06
C GLY A 170 -11.23 -1.93 -9.75
N LEU A 171 -10.78 -2.76 -10.71
CA LEU A 171 -9.62 -3.64 -10.58
C LEU A 171 -8.43 -3.13 -11.39
N ILE A 172 -7.22 -3.49 -10.97
CA ILE A 172 -6.00 -3.36 -11.77
C ILE A 172 -6.06 -4.44 -12.85
N VAL A 173 -6.24 -4.08 -14.12
CA VAL A 173 -6.39 -5.05 -15.21
C VAL A 173 -5.12 -5.26 -16.04
N ALA A 174 -4.19 -4.31 -15.98
CA ALA A 174 -2.87 -4.42 -16.59
C ALA A 174 -1.91 -3.36 -16.03
N ILE A 175 -0.61 -3.69 -16.07
CA ILE A 175 0.49 -2.81 -15.69
C ILE A 175 1.53 -2.91 -16.80
N GLY A 176 1.89 -1.79 -17.42
CA GLY A 176 2.75 -1.81 -18.60
C GLY A 176 2.72 -0.51 -19.38
N LYS A 177 2.64 -0.59 -20.70
CA LYS A 177 2.54 0.57 -21.60
C LYS A 177 1.11 0.69 -22.11
N ALA A 178 0.46 1.80 -21.76
CA ALA A 178 -0.87 2.14 -22.24
C ALA A 178 -0.81 2.97 -23.54
N GLY A 179 -1.98 3.27 -24.09
CA GLY A 179 -2.15 4.24 -25.18
C GLY A 179 -3.00 3.69 -26.31
N ASN A 180 -2.60 3.99 -27.54
CA ASN A 180 -3.33 3.61 -28.74
C ASN A 180 -2.49 2.64 -29.61
N PRO A 181 -2.91 1.37 -29.75
CA PRO A 181 -2.17 0.40 -30.56
C PRO A 181 -2.17 0.73 -32.06
N ASP A 182 -3.02 1.66 -32.52
CA ASP A 182 -3.03 2.08 -33.93
C ASP A 182 -1.82 2.94 -34.32
N VAL A 183 -1.20 3.64 -33.36
CA VAL A 183 -0.14 4.62 -33.63
C VAL A 183 1.10 4.49 -32.73
N MET A 184 1.06 3.62 -31.72
CA MET A 184 2.15 3.40 -30.75
C MET A 184 2.55 1.93 -30.70
N ASP A 185 3.85 1.69 -30.58
CA ASP A 185 4.37 0.34 -30.38
C ASP A 185 4.23 -0.11 -28.91
N GLY A 186 4.13 -1.43 -28.71
CA GLY A 186 4.19 -2.03 -27.37
C GLY A 186 2.97 -1.80 -26.47
N VAL A 187 1.88 -1.22 -26.97
CA VAL A 187 0.65 -1.05 -26.18
C VAL A 187 0.09 -2.41 -25.78
N HIS A 188 -0.06 -2.63 -24.47
CA HIS A 188 -0.63 -3.87 -23.97
C HIS A 188 -2.10 -4.00 -24.39
N CYS A 189 -2.54 -5.21 -24.76
CA CYS A 189 -3.89 -5.43 -25.33
C CYS A 189 -5.04 -5.02 -24.40
N ASN A 190 -4.81 -5.05 -23.08
CA ASN A 190 -5.75 -4.59 -22.05
C ASN A 190 -5.46 -3.17 -21.54
N MET A 191 -4.70 -2.36 -22.26
CA MET A 191 -4.31 -0.99 -21.86
C MET A 191 -4.63 0.07 -22.91
N ILE A 192 -5.70 -0.16 -23.66
CA ILE A 192 -6.18 0.79 -24.66
C ILE A 192 -6.84 1.97 -23.94
N VAL A 193 -6.35 3.17 -24.23
CA VAL A 193 -6.98 4.43 -23.80
C VAL A 193 -8.00 4.82 -24.86
N GLY A 194 -9.28 4.71 -24.55
CA GLY A 194 -10.38 5.03 -25.47
C GLY A 194 -11.10 6.33 -25.13
N VAL A 195 -12.20 6.60 -25.83
CA VAL A 195 -13.04 7.78 -25.60
C VAL A 195 -13.72 7.80 -24.22
N ASN A 196 -13.83 6.64 -23.56
CA ASN A 196 -14.44 6.48 -22.23
C ASN A 196 -13.40 6.28 -21.11
N THR A 197 -12.13 6.57 -21.36
CA THR A 197 -11.05 6.37 -20.38
C THR A 197 -10.68 7.68 -19.70
N GLU A 198 -10.75 7.72 -18.36
CA GLU A 198 -10.24 8.80 -17.53
C GLU A 198 -8.71 8.71 -17.35
N VAL A 199 -8.06 9.82 -17.03
CA VAL A 199 -6.61 9.91 -16.81
C VAL A 199 -6.29 10.44 -15.41
N ILE A 200 -5.44 9.71 -14.69
CA ILE A 200 -4.75 10.21 -13.50
C ILE A 200 -3.27 10.37 -13.88
N ALA A 201 -2.81 11.62 -13.95
CA ALA A 201 -1.41 11.92 -14.24
C ALA A 201 -0.53 11.57 -13.04
N SER A 202 0.51 10.75 -13.24
CA SER A 202 1.46 10.39 -12.17
C SER A 202 2.92 10.53 -12.56
N GLU A 203 3.22 11.19 -13.69
CA GLU A 203 4.57 11.64 -14.01
C GLU A 203 5.20 12.40 -12.84
N GLY A 204 6.34 11.89 -12.35
CA GLY A 204 7.06 12.44 -11.20
C GLY A 204 6.51 12.04 -9.83
N MET A 205 5.47 11.19 -9.78
CA MET A 205 4.89 10.64 -8.54
C MET A 205 5.23 9.17 -8.34
N ILE A 206 5.15 8.74 -7.08
CA ILE A 206 5.23 7.34 -6.66
C ILE A 206 3.81 6.80 -6.45
N VAL A 207 3.57 5.57 -6.88
CA VAL A 207 2.34 4.82 -6.62
C VAL A 207 2.68 3.61 -5.74
N THR A 208 1.90 3.43 -4.66
CA THR A 208 1.95 2.23 -3.83
C THR A 208 0.57 1.59 -3.74
N ALA A 209 0.49 0.34 -3.28
CA ALA A 209 -0.76 -0.18 -2.76
C ALA A 209 -1.21 0.66 -1.55
N GLY A 210 -2.52 0.70 -1.31
CA GLY A 210 -3.07 1.25 -0.08
C GLY A 210 -2.62 0.44 1.13
N GLY A 211 -2.30 1.13 2.23
CA GLY A 211 -1.88 0.49 3.47
C GLY A 211 -3.00 -0.37 4.08
N ILE A 212 -2.59 -1.41 4.80
CA ILE A 212 -3.46 -2.34 5.51
C ILE A 212 -3.03 -2.36 6.97
N ASP A 213 -3.88 -1.82 7.82
CA ASP A 213 -3.68 -1.89 9.25
C ASP A 213 -4.51 -3.03 9.83
N CYS A 214 -3.83 -4.02 10.42
CA CYS A 214 -4.46 -5.20 10.97
C CYS A 214 -4.37 -5.31 12.49
N HIS A 215 -4.21 -4.19 13.20
CA HIS A 215 -4.42 -4.12 14.64
C HIS A 215 -5.23 -2.87 15.02
N VAL A 216 -6.49 -2.82 14.56
CA VAL A 216 -7.36 -1.64 14.71
C VAL A 216 -8.38 -1.82 15.83
N HIS A 217 -8.33 -0.95 16.83
CA HIS A 217 -9.41 -0.83 17.80
C HIS A 217 -10.45 0.15 17.27
N PHE A 218 -11.66 -0.34 16.98
CA PHE A 218 -12.76 0.50 16.49
C PHE A 218 -13.42 1.29 17.63
N ILE A 219 -12.64 2.18 18.26
CA ILE A 219 -13.03 3.03 19.40
C ILE A 219 -13.91 4.19 18.93
N CYS A 220 -13.61 4.80 17.79
CA CYS A 220 -14.38 5.89 17.23
C CYS A 220 -14.37 5.83 15.69
N PRO A 221 -15.34 6.43 14.98
CA PRO A 221 -15.33 6.45 13.51
C PRO A 221 -14.25 7.39 12.93
N GLN A 222 -13.81 8.41 13.66
CA GLN A 222 -12.85 9.41 13.16
C GLN A 222 -11.50 8.80 12.79
N LEU A 223 -11.08 7.71 13.46
CA LEU A 223 -9.85 7.02 13.10
C LEU A 223 -9.85 6.50 11.66
N ALA A 224 -11.02 6.23 11.08
CA ALA A 224 -11.12 5.81 9.67
C ALA A 224 -10.76 6.95 8.72
N GLU A 225 -11.13 8.20 9.05
CA GLU A 225 -10.75 9.39 8.29
C GLU A 225 -9.24 9.64 8.36
N GLU A 226 -8.65 9.52 9.55
CA GLU A 226 -7.20 9.62 9.75
C GLU A 226 -6.44 8.51 9.01
N ALA A 227 -6.95 7.28 9.06
CA ALA A 227 -6.37 6.14 8.35
C ALA A 227 -6.31 6.41 6.83
N ILE A 228 -7.45 6.73 6.21
CA ILE A 228 -7.48 6.95 4.75
C ILE A 228 -6.72 8.21 4.35
N ALA A 229 -6.75 9.28 5.16
CA ALA A 229 -5.95 10.46 4.90
C ALA A 229 -4.44 10.18 4.93
N SER A 230 -4.00 9.18 5.71
CA SER A 230 -2.60 8.74 5.73
C SER A 230 -2.22 7.77 4.60
N GLY A 231 -3.19 7.25 3.85
CA GLY A 231 -2.97 6.25 2.78
C GLY A 231 -3.33 4.80 3.16
N ILE A 232 -4.02 4.57 4.27
CA ILE A 232 -4.53 3.24 4.66
C ILE A 232 -5.91 3.02 4.03
N THR A 233 -6.12 1.89 3.36
CA THR A 233 -7.36 1.56 2.63
C THR A 233 -8.06 0.30 3.16
N THR A 234 -7.43 -0.41 4.10
CA THR A 234 -7.99 -1.60 4.74
C THR A 234 -7.74 -1.57 6.24
N LEU A 235 -8.78 -1.84 7.03
CA LEU A 235 -8.73 -1.89 8.49
C LEU A 235 -9.20 -3.27 8.97
N VAL A 236 -8.38 -3.93 9.78
CA VAL A 236 -8.71 -5.20 10.45
C VAL A 236 -8.50 -5.07 11.94
N GLY A 237 -9.50 -5.49 12.71
CA GLY A 237 -9.46 -5.51 14.16
C GLY A 237 -10.85 -5.62 14.73
N GLY A 238 -11.13 -5.05 15.90
CA GLY A 238 -12.42 -5.24 16.55
C GLY A 238 -12.80 -4.07 17.44
N GLY A 239 -14.09 -3.95 17.73
CA GLY A 239 -14.61 -2.91 18.59
C GLY A 239 -16.09 -2.63 18.41
N THR A 240 -16.63 -1.81 19.31
CA THR A 240 -18.04 -1.40 19.32
C THR A 240 -18.20 0.07 19.73
N GLY A 241 -17.23 0.93 19.44
CA GLY A 241 -17.13 2.27 19.99
C GLY A 241 -16.31 2.32 21.29
N PRO A 242 -16.39 3.41 22.09
CA PRO A 242 -15.49 3.66 23.21
C PRO A 242 -15.90 2.91 24.50
N ALA A 243 -16.33 1.66 24.36
CA ALA A 243 -16.54 0.78 25.50
C ALA A 243 -15.19 0.29 26.03
N HIS A 244 -15.04 0.13 27.35
CA HIS A 244 -13.79 -0.31 27.97
C HIS A 244 -13.18 -1.57 27.31
N GLY A 245 -14.03 -2.55 26.98
CA GLY A 245 -13.57 -3.75 26.27
C GLY A 245 -12.96 -3.47 24.90
N THR A 246 -13.44 -2.46 24.16
CA THR A 246 -12.86 -2.03 22.89
C THR A 246 -11.64 -1.12 23.08
N CYS A 247 -11.66 -0.25 24.09
CA CYS A 247 -10.49 0.57 24.44
C CYS A 247 -9.28 -0.29 24.84
N ALA A 248 -9.52 -1.49 25.35
CA ALA A 248 -8.47 -2.45 25.71
C ALA A 248 -8.22 -3.52 24.63
N THR A 249 -9.24 -3.96 23.89
CA THR A 249 -9.13 -5.17 23.05
C THR A 249 -9.79 -5.02 21.69
N THR A 250 -9.16 -5.57 20.65
CA THR A 250 -9.71 -5.70 19.28
C THR A 250 -10.79 -6.78 19.18
N CYS A 251 -11.87 -6.63 19.95
CA CYS A 251 -13.00 -7.56 19.96
C CYS A 251 -14.31 -6.84 19.63
N THR A 252 -15.07 -7.39 18.68
CA THR A 252 -16.51 -7.13 18.48
C THR A 252 -17.28 -8.35 19.02
N PRO A 253 -17.74 -8.36 20.28
CA PRO A 253 -18.04 -9.62 20.97
C PRO A 253 -19.38 -10.27 20.62
N ALA A 254 -20.45 -9.50 20.42
CA ALA A 254 -21.80 -10.04 20.24
C ALA A 254 -22.23 -10.06 18.77
N PRO A 255 -23.00 -11.07 18.30
CA PRO A 255 -23.56 -11.10 16.94
C PRO A 255 -24.36 -9.83 16.56
N SER A 256 -25.10 -9.26 17.52
CA SER A 256 -25.82 -8.00 17.30
C SER A 256 -24.87 -6.82 17.06
N GLN A 257 -23.75 -6.77 17.75
CA GLN A 257 -22.72 -5.74 17.57
C GLN A 257 -21.98 -5.94 16.26
N MET A 258 -21.67 -7.19 15.88
CA MET A 258 -21.06 -7.51 14.58
C MET A 258 -21.92 -6.99 13.44
N LYS A 259 -23.22 -7.30 13.47
CA LYS A 259 -24.20 -6.76 12.52
C LYS A 259 -24.18 -5.22 12.48
N LEU A 260 -24.23 -4.57 13.64
CA LEU A 260 -24.25 -3.11 13.72
C LEU A 260 -22.95 -2.48 13.19
N MET A 261 -21.79 -3.07 13.47
CA MET A 261 -20.50 -2.56 13.01
C MET A 261 -20.34 -2.71 11.48
N LEU A 262 -20.78 -3.84 10.93
CA LEU A 262 -20.85 -4.03 9.47
C LEU A 262 -21.79 -3.01 8.81
N GLN A 263 -22.96 -2.76 9.39
CA GLN A 263 -23.91 -1.75 8.89
C GLN A 263 -23.36 -0.32 9.03
N SER A 264 -22.75 0.01 10.17
CA SER A 264 -22.21 1.34 10.48
C SER A 264 -21.11 1.75 9.50
N THR A 265 -20.32 0.77 9.06
CA THR A 265 -19.15 1.01 8.20
C THR A 265 -19.40 0.70 6.72
N ASP A 266 -20.64 0.38 6.35
CA ASP A 266 -21.03 -0.03 5.00
C ASP A 266 -20.73 1.03 3.95
N GLN A 267 -20.88 2.32 4.29
CA GLN A 267 -20.63 3.43 3.36
C GLN A 267 -19.19 3.97 3.37
N LEU A 268 -18.35 3.57 4.32
CA LEU A 268 -16.96 4.04 4.37
C LEU A 268 -16.18 3.49 3.17
N PRO A 269 -15.37 4.28 2.44
CA PRO A 269 -14.55 3.81 1.33
C PRO A 269 -13.27 3.13 1.81
N ILE A 270 -13.42 2.14 2.68
CA ILE A 270 -12.35 1.37 3.30
C ILE A 270 -12.79 -0.09 3.33
N ASN A 271 -11.86 -1.02 3.05
CA ASN A 271 -12.12 -2.44 3.26
C ASN A 271 -12.03 -2.77 4.75
N ILE A 272 -12.94 -3.57 5.28
CA ILE A 272 -13.04 -3.77 6.73
C ILE A 272 -13.16 -5.25 7.07
N GLY A 273 -12.40 -5.69 8.07
CA GLY A 273 -12.56 -7.00 8.71
C GLY A 273 -12.72 -6.85 10.22
N PHE A 274 -13.76 -7.46 10.79
CA PHE A 274 -13.99 -7.44 12.24
C PHE A 274 -13.58 -8.76 12.89
N THR A 275 -12.95 -8.68 14.06
CA THR A 275 -12.53 -9.83 14.88
C THR A 275 -13.45 -10.00 16.08
N GLY A 276 -13.88 -11.24 16.32
CA GLY A 276 -14.61 -11.61 17.53
C GLY A 276 -13.70 -11.78 18.74
N LYS A 277 -14.30 -12.00 19.91
CA LYS A 277 -13.55 -12.40 21.11
C LYS A 277 -13.28 -13.90 21.07
N GLY A 278 -12.02 -14.32 21.11
CA GLY A 278 -11.61 -15.72 21.13
C GLY A 278 -11.48 -16.33 22.53
N ASN A 279 -11.53 -15.49 23.58
CA ASN A 279 -11.26 -15.92 24.95
C ASN A 279 -12.41 -16.75 25.56
N THR A 280 -12.32 -18.07 25.44
CA THR A 280 -13.12 -19.06 26.17
C THR A 280 -12.40 -20.41 26.16
N ALA A 281 -12.49 -21.17 27.25
CA ALA A 281 -11.92 -22.51 27.37
C ALA A 281 -12.81 -23.61 26.75
N LYS A 282 -13.92 -23.20 26.12
CA LYS A 282 -14.97 -24.07 25.56
C LYS A 282 -15.43 -23.52 24.20
N PRO A 283 -15.72 -24.37 23.21
CA PRO A 283 -16.02 -23.91 21.84
C PRO A 283 -17.41 -23.27 21.71
N GLU A 284 -18.34 -23.59 22.61
CA GLU A 284 -19.68 -23.03 22.64
C GLU A 284 -19.63 -21.49 22.72
N GLY A 285 -20.33 -20.80 21.81
CA GLY A 285 -20.34 -19.35 21.72
C GLY A 285 -19.40 -18.75 20.64
N LEU A 286 -18.31 -19.44 20.26
CA LEU A 286 -17.37 -18.92 19.26
C LEU A 286 -17.92 -19.05 17.83
N ALA A 287 -18.62 -20.14 17.52
CA ALA A 287 -19.20 -20.32 16.19
C ALA A 287 -20.24 -19.24 15.85
N GLU A 288 -20.96 -18.74 16.84
CA GLU A 288 -22.01 -17.72 16.68
C GLU A 288 -21.42 -16.39 16.21
N ILE A 289 -20.31 -15.92 16.78
CA ILE A 289 -19.69 -14.66 16.36
C ILE A 289 -19.02 -14.76 14.99
N ILE A 290 -18.47 -15.94 14.66
CA ILE A 290 -17.90 -16.24 13.34
C ILE A 290 -19.00 -16.24 12.28
N LYS A 291 -20.13 -16.93 12.53
CA LYS A 291 -21.31 -16.94 11.65
C LYS A 291 -21.93 -15.56 11.49
N ALA A 292 -21.85 -14.71 12.51
CA ALA A 292 -22.35 -13.34 12.46
C ALA A 292 -21.49 -12.40 11.60
N GLY A 293 -20.29 -12.81 11.18
CA GLY A 293 -19.45 -12.02 10.28
C GLY A 293 -18.01 -11.83 10.73
N ALA A 294 -17.58 -12.32 11.90
CA ALA A 294 -16.17 -12.21 12.28
C ALA A 294 -15.28 -12.95 11.26
N MET A 295 -14.21 -12.30 10.81
CA MET A 295 -13.20 -12.88 9.91
C MET A 295 -11.96 -13.41 10.64
N GLY A 296 -11.91 -13.23 11.95
CA GLY A 296 -10.86 -13.69 12.84
C GLY A 296 -11.29 -13.57 14.30
N LEU A 297 -10.44 -14.02 15.21
CA LEU A 297 -10.65 -13.91 16.66
C LEU A 297 -9.44 -13.25 17.32
N LYS A 298 -9.67 -12.44 18.36
CA LYS A 298 -8.63 -11.91 19.25
C LYS A 298 -8.63 -12.68 20.56
N LEU A 299 -7.46 -13.19 20.94
CA LEU A 299 -7.12 -13.62 22.29
C LEU A 299 -6.44 -12.45 23.01
N HIS A 300 -6.95 -12.08 24.17
CA HIS A 300 -6.41 -10.99 24.98
C HIS A 300 -6.27 -11.34 26.46
N GLU A 301 -5.22 -10.87 27.13
CA GLU A 301 -4.99 -11.16 28.55
C GLU A 301 -6.07 -10.58 29.46
N ASP A 302 -6.59 -9.39 29.16
CA ASP A 302 -7.74 -8.77 29.84
C ASP A 302 -9.01 -9.64 29.84
N TRP A 303 -9.10 -10.60 28.93
CA TRP A 303 -10.16 -11.61 28.89
C TRP A 303 -9.66 -13.03 29.26
N GLY A 304 -8.39 -13.18 29.62
CA GLY A 304 -7.70 -14.42 29.98
C GLY A 304 -7.10 -15.15 28.78
N SER A 305 -5.81 -14.92 28.47
CA SER A 305 -5.05 -15.62 27.41
C SER A 305 -4.35 -16.89 27.92
N THR A 306 -5.10 -17.75 28.62
CA THR A 306 -4.55 -18.97 29.23
C THR A 306 -4.37 -20.11 28.22
N PRO A 307 -3.51 -21.12 28.48
CA PRO A 307 -3.31 -22.26 27.58
C PRO A 307 -4.59 -22.98 27.14
N ALA A 308 -5.56 -23.17 28.04
CA ALA A 308 -6.83 -23.82 27.70
C ALA A 308 -7.68 -22.99 26.73
N VAL A 309 -7.64 -21.66 26.89
CA VAL A 309 -8.34 -20.71 26.03
C VAL A 309 -7.67 -20.62 24.66
N ILE A 310 -6.34 -20.57 24.62
CA ILE A 310 -5.53 -20.58 23.40
C ILE A 310 -5.83 -21.83 22.57
N ASP A 311 -5.77 -23.01 23.21
CA ASP A 311 -5.98 -24.29 22.54
C ASP A 311 -7.37 -24.41 21.92
N ASN A 312 -8.40 -23.99 22.68
CA ASN A 312 -9.78 -23.99 22.20
C ASN A 312 -9.99 -23.03 21.03
N CYS A 313 -9.53 -21.79 21.15
CA CYS A 313 -9.68 -20.77 20.10
C CYS A 313 -9.00 -21.21 18.80
N LEU A 314 -7.77 -21.74 18.88
CA LEU A 314 -7.07 -22.27 17.70
C LEU A 314 -7.76 -23.49 17.11
N SER A 315 -8.35 -24.37 17.92
CA SER A 315 -9.14 -25.51 17.41
C SER A 315 -10.36 -25.04 16.61
N VAL A 316 -11.09 -24.03 17.11
CA VAL A 316 -12.18 -23.41 16.37
C VAL A 316 -11.67 -22.72 15.09
N ALA A 317 -10.50 -22.07 15.14
CA ALA A 317 -9.93 -21.43 13.96
C ALA A 317 -9.61 -22.44 12.84
N GLU A 318 -9.13 -23.64 13.17
CA GLU A 318 -8.95 -24.73 12.21
C GLU A 318 -10.27 -25.10 11.51
N ASP A 319 -11.37 -25.18 12.25
CA ASP A 319 -12.70 -25.55 11.70
C ASP A 319 -13.27 -24.50 10.74
N PHE A 320 -12.95 -23.22 10.95
CA PHE A 320 -13.56 -22.10 10.22
C PHE A 320 -12.63 -21.40 9.21
N ASP A 321 -11.36 -21.81 9.12
CA ASP A 321 -10.32 -21.18 8.26
C ASP A 321 -10.20 -19.66 8.48
N ILE A 322 -10.08 -19.27 9.74
CA ILE A 322 -9.90 -17.87 10.16
C ILE A 322 -8.60 -17.68 10.94
N GLN A 323 -8.10 -16.44 10.98
CA GLN A 323 -6.89 -16.13 11.73
C GLN A 323 -7.21 -15.91 13.22
N VAL A 324 -6.27 -16.28 14.08
CA VAL A 324 -6.28 -15.93 15.50
C VAL A 324 -5.17 -14.93 15.78
N ASN A 325 -5.55 -13.78 16.29
CA ASN A 325 -4.63 -12.75 16.75
C ASN A 325 -4.48 -12.86 18.28
N ILE A 326 -3.28 -12.74 18.83
CA ILE A 326 -3.05 -12.91 20.26
C ILE A 326 -2.24 -11.76 20.87
N HIS A 327 -2.73 -11.33 22.04
CA HIS A 327 -2.02 -10.62 23.08
C HIS A 327 -1.87 -11.59 24.25
N THR A 328 -0.64 -11.94 24.63
CA THR A 328 -0.34 -13.05 25.56
C THR A 328 -0.38 -12.60 27.02
N ASP A 329 -0.24 -13.56 27.95
CA ASP A 329 -0.34 -13.35 29.40
C ASP A 329 0.90 -12.62 29.93
N THR A 330 0.86 -11.28 30.04
CA THR A 330 2.00 -10.46 30.49
C THR A 330 2.44 -10.86 31.89
N LEU A 331 1.48 -11.18 32.75
CA LEU A 331 1.69 -11.52 34.15
C LEU A 331 2.34 -12.90 34.35
N ASN A 332 2.42 -13.71 33.29
CA ASN A 332 2.79 -15.12 33.36
C ASN A 332 1.91 -15.89 34.37
N GLU A 333 0.65 -15.48 34.56
CA GLU A 333 -0.25 -16.03 35.57
C GLU A 333 -0.46 -17.53 35.37
N SER A 334 -0.69 -17.91 34.11
CA SER A 334 -1.01 -19.28 33.70
C SER A 334 0.20 -20.05 33.15
N GLY A 335 1.36 -19.41 33.08
CA GLY A 335 2.63 -19.95 32.60
C GLY A 335 3.49 -18.91 31.88
N CYS A 336 4.77 -19.20 31.68
CA CYS A 336 5.69 -18.37 30.89
C CYS A 336 5.49 -18.56 29.36
N VAL A 337 6.20 -17.78 28.53
CA VAL A 337 6.05 -17.76 27.07
C VAL A 337 6.15 -19.14 26.41
N GLU A 338 7.01 -20.04 26.90
CA GLU A 338 7.16 -21.40 26.37
C GLU A 338 5.89 -22.25 26.55
N HIS A 339 5.08 -21.99 27.58
CA HIS A 339 3.82 -22.69 27.82
C HIS A 339 2.74 -22.20 26.84
N THR A 340 2.71 -20.90 26.55
CA THR A 340 1.86 -20.31 25.52
C THR A 340 2.25 -20.82 24.13
N ILE A 341 3.55 -20.87 23.80
CA ILE A 341 4.05 -21.47 22.56
C ILE A 341 3.63 -22.94 22.46
N ALA A 342 3.78 -23.72 23.53
CA ALA A 342 3.32 -25.11 23.57
C ALA A 342 1.80 -25.24 23.35
N ALA A 343 1.00 -24.30 23.88
CA ALA A 343 -0.45 -24.28 23.67
C ALA A 343 -0.85 -24.01 22.21
N PHE A 344 0.01 -23.35 21.43
CA PHE A 344 -0.23 -23.19 19.98
C PHE A 344 -0.26 -24.53 19.25
N LYS A 345 0.51 -25.52 19.71
CA LYS A 345 0.63 -26.86 19.08
C LYS A 345 0.93 -26.75 17.57
N ASP A 346 1.90 -25.91 17.23
CA ASP A 346 2.34 -25.61 15.86
C ASP A 346 1.27 -25.07 14.89
N ARG A 347 0.08 -24.68 15.37
CA ARG A 347 -0.97 -24.07 14.55
C ARG A 347 -0.66 -22.60 14.27
N ALA A 348 -1.05 -22.13 13.08
CA ALA A 348 -0.84 -20.75 12.67
C ALA A 348 -1.50 -19.75 13.64
N ILE A 349 -0.72 -18.77 14.11
CA ILE A 349 -1.20 -17.70 14.99
C ILE A 349 -0.47 -16.39 14.71
N HIS A 350 -1.20 -15.27 14.78
CA HIS A 350 -0.66 -13.94 14.64
C HIS A 350 -0.41 -13.32 16.01
N THR A 351 0.86 -13.14 16.39
CA THR A 351 1.22 -12.43 17.62
C THR A 351 1.22 -10.93 17.35
N TYR A 352 0.33 -10.21 18.01
CA TYR A 352 0.37 -8.75 18.03
C TYR A 352 1.52 -8.23 18.89
N HIS A 353 1.96 -7.00 18.61
CA HIS A 353 3.00 -6.24 19.34
C HIS A 353 4.06 -7.15 19.97
N SER A 354 4.71 -7.95 19.11
CA SER A 354 5.51 -9.12 19.50
C SER A 354 6.73 -8.75 20.34
N GLU A 355 7.14 -7.49 20.34
CA GLU A 355 8.18 -6.96 21.24
C GLU A 355 7.75 -6.93 22.70
N GLY A 356 6.46 -6.68 22.98
CA GLY A 356 5.85 -6.81 24.29
C GLY A 356 5.51 -5.52 25.05
N ALA A 357 5.92 -4.33 24.62
CA ALA A 357 5.49 -3.07 25.25
C ALA A 357 3.96 -2.90 25.16
N GLY A 358 3.39 -3.21 23.99
CA GLY A 358 1.94 -3.30 23.78
C GLY A 358 1.26 -4.44 24.55
N GLY A 359 2.03 -5.39 25.08
CA GLY A 359 1.60 -6.44 26.00
C GLY A 359 1.97 -7.86 25.55
N GLY A 360 2.12 -8.74 26.53
CA GLY A 360 2.57 -10.11 26.38
C GLY A 360 3.64 -10.50 27.42
N HIS A 361 3.87 -11.80 27.56
CA HIS A 361 4.79 -12.40 28.55
C HIS A 361 6.02 -11.55 28.84
N ALA A 362 6.12 -11.03 30.07
CA ALA A 362 7.25 -10.22 30.49
C ALA A 362 8.40 -11.13 30.99
N PRO A 363 9.66 -10.89 30.58
CA PRO A 363 10.11 -9.89 29.60
C PRO A 363 10.26 -10.42 28.16
N ASP A 364 9.93 -11.69 27.89
CA ASP A 364 10.51 -12.46 26.80
C ASP A 364 9.54 -12.90 25.69
N ILE A 365 8.36 -12.28 25.59
CA ILE A 365 7.41 -12.53 24.50
C ILE A 365 8.03 -12.42 23.10
N ILE A 366 9.04 -11.57 22.91
CA ILE A 366 9.75 -11.39 21.64
C ILE A 366 10.38 -12.67 21.08
N LYS A 367 10.55 -13.71 21.91
CA LYS A 367 10.96 -15.06 21.48
C LYS A 367 10.07 -15.64 20.38
N VAL A 368 8.79 -15.26 20.32
CA VAL A 368 7.85 -15.73 19.29
C VAL A 368 8.28 -15.37 17.86
N CYS A 369 9.15 -14.37 17.68
CA CYS A 369 9.69 -13.99 16.37
C CYS A 369 10.53 -15.11 15.72
N GLY A 370 11.06 -16.05 16.52
CA GLY A 370 11.81 -17.22 16.10
C GLY A 370 10.95 -18.49 15.91
N VAL A 371 9.64 -18.42 16.12
CA VAL A 371 8.74 -19.58 16.08
C VAL A 371 8.09 -19.71 14.70
N LYS A 372 8.19 -20.89 14.08
CA LYS A 372 7.82 -21.10 12.67
C LYS A 372 6.34 -20.84 12.35
N ASN A 373 5.43 -21.28 13.21
CA ASN A 373 3.98 -21.12 13.04
C ASN A 373 3.46 -19.76 13.51
N VAL A 374 4.33 -18.87 13.97
CA VAL A 374 3.97 -17.51 14.39
C VAL A 374 4.16 -16.53 13.24
N LEU A 375 3.19 -15.64 13.08
CA LEU A 375 3.19 -14.54 12.12
C LEU A 375 3.31 -13.22 12.91
N PRO A 376 4.52 -12.75 13.23
CA PRO A 376 4.70 -11.66 14.20
C PRO A 376 4.47 -10.28 13.61
N SER A 377 3.71 -9.45 14.31
CA SER A 377 3.59 -8.00 14.06
C SER A 377 4.10 -7.15 15.21
N SER A 378 4.41 -5.89 14.90
CA SER A 378 4.64 -4.82 15.85
C SER A 378 3.56 -3.76 15.75
N THR A 379 3.33 -3.05 16.85
CA THR A 379 2.53 -1.82 16.87
C THR A 379 3.45 -0.61 16.76
N ASN A 380 2.89 0.56 16.44
CA ASN A 380 3.71 1.65 15.93
C ASN A 380 4.36 2.59 16.96
N PRO A 381 3.94 2.73 18.23
CA PRO A 381 4.56 3.74 19.10
C PRO A 381 6.00 3.43 19.48
N THR A 382 6.39 2.17 19.56
CA THR A 382 7.78 1.77 19.80
C THR A 382 8.69 2.05 18.59
N ARG A 383 8.12 2.47 17.45
CA ARG A 383 8.79 2.48 16.16
C ARG A 383 9.26 3.87 15.73
N PRO A 384 10.56 4.05 15.43
CA PRO A 384 11.68 3.26 15.95
C PRO A 384 11.98 3.59 17.42
N PHE A 385 12.97 2.91 18.00
CA PHE A 385 13.51 3.30 19.30
C PHE A 385 14.16 4.70 19.23
N THR A 386 13.58 5.67 19.94
CA THR A 386 14.04 7.08 20.01
C THR A 386 14.27 7.52 21.46
N SER A 387 14.84 8.72 21.64
CA SER A 387 15.15 9.28 22.96
C SER A 387 13.96 9.33 23.93
N ASN A 388 12.74 9.55 23.44
CA ASN A 388 11.56 9.70 24.30
C ASN A 388 10.70 8.43 24.39
N THR A 389 11.09 7.36 23.68
CA THR A 389 10.22 6.18 23.54
C THR A 389 9.91 5.54 24.89
N VAL A 390 10.91 5.33 25.76
CA VAL A 390 10.71 4.67 27.06
C VAL A 390 9.82 5.50 27.97
N ASP A 391 10.16 6.79 28.16
CA ASP A 391 9.41 7.69 29.05
C ASP A 391 7.95 7.85 28.60
N GLU A 392 7.70 8.01 27.30
CA GLU A 392 6.34 8.09 26.74
C GLU A 392 5.53 6.83 27.02
N HIS A 393 6.13 5.65 26.85
CA HIS A 393 5.41 4.38 26.97
C HIS A 393 5.11 4.03 28.42
N LEU A 394 5.98 4.37 29.36
CA LEU A 394 5.73 4.13 30.78
C LEU A 394 4.46 4.88 31.22
N ASP A 395 4.38 6.18 30.91
CA ASP A 395 3.19 6.98 31.23
C ASP A 395 1.93 6.51 30.48
N MET A 396 2.06 6.18 29.20
CA MET A 396 0.95 5.67 28.39
C MET A 396 0.38 4.38 28.95
N LEU A 397 1.25 3.42 29.32
CA LEU A 397 0.86 2.14 29.89
C LEU A 397 0.10 2.33 31.20
N MET A 398 0.61 3.20 32.08
CA MET A 398 -0.04 3.46 33.37
C MET A 398 -1.44 4.03 33.19
N VAL A 399 -1.66 4.90 32.21
CA VAL A 399 -2.98 5.43 31.89
C VAL A 399 -3.89 4.36 31.29
N CYS A 400 -3.41 3.59 30.30
CA CYS A 400 -4.21 2.57 29.62
C CYS A 400 -4.70 1.48 30.58
N HIS A 401 -3.85 1.06 31.52
CA HIS A 401 -4.15 0.00 32.47
C HIS A 401 -4.66 0.50 33.84
N HIS A 402 -4.94 1.80 33.98
CA HIS A 402 -5.44 2.41 35.23
C HIS A 402 -4.54 2.11 36.45
N LEU A 403 -3.23 2.14 36.24
CA LEU A 403 -2.21 1.88 37.27
C LEU A 403 -1.94 3.13 38.11
N ASP A 404 -1.57 2.96 39.37
CA ASP A 404 -1.23 4.04 40.30
C ASP A 404 0.29 4.15 40.51
N LYS A 405 0.86 5.33 40.25
CA LYS A 405 2.28 5.66 40.48
C LYS A 405 2.71 5.55 41.94
N ASN A 406 1.75 5.51 42.87
CA ASN A 406 2.01 5.36 44.29
C ASN A 406 1.97 3.90 44.77
N ILE A 407 1.61 2.94 43.90
CA ILE A 407 1.61 1.50 44.21
C ILE A 407 2.89 0.87 43.63
N PRO A 408 3.82 0.37 44.47
CA PRO A 408 5.08 -0.22 44.00
C PRO A 408 4.90 -1.37 43.01
N GLU A 409 3.86 -2.20 43.21
CA GLU A 409 3.56 -3.33 42.34
C GLU A 409 3.12 -2.89 40.93
N ASP A 410 2.37 -1.80 40.83
CA ASP A 410 1.91 -1.21 39.57
C ASP A 410 3.09 -0.62 38.77
N VAL A 411 4.00 0.06 39.47
CA VAL A 411 5.24 0.57 38.87
C VAL A 411 6.14 -0.58 38.42
N ALA A 412 6.32 -1.62 39.25
CA ALA A 412 7.11 -2.80 38.90
C ALA A 412 6.52 -3.53 37.68
N PHE A 413 5.19 -3.66 37.59
CA PHE A 413 4.53 -4.20 36.40
C PHE A 413 4.83 -3.35 35.17
N ALA A 414 4.72 -2.03 35.28
CA ALA A 414 4.99 -1.12 34.16
C ALA A 414 6.45 -1.17 33.69
N GLU A 415 7.41 -1.15 34.62
CA GLU A 415 8.84 -1.27 34.36
C GLU A 415 9.21 -2.64 33.77
N SER A 416 8.52 -3.71 34.16
CA SER A 416 8.72 -5.04 33.57
C SER A 416 8.28 -5.11 32.10
N ARG A 417 7.33 -4.26 31.69
CA ARG A 417 6.71 -4.25 30.35
C ARG A 417 7.40 -3.30 29.38
N ILE A 418 7.86 -2.14 29.85
CA ILE A 418 8.52 -1.13 29.01
C ILE A 418 10.04 -1.27 29.14
N ARG A 419 10.67 -1.93 28.15
CA ARG A 419 12.08 -2.32 28.21
C ARG A 419 12.85 -1.75 27.02
N ALA A 420 13.90 -0.98 27.28
CA ALA A 420 14.70 -0.38 26.22
C ALA A 420 15.39 -1.44 25.34
N GLU A 421 15.78 -2.56 25.95
CA GLU A 421 16.51 -3.66 25.34
C GLU A 421 15.66 -4.38 24.27
N THR A 422 14.41 -4.72 24.59
CA THR A 422 13.53 -5.41 23.64
C THR A 422 13.02 -4.46 22.54
N ILE A 423 12.76 -3.18 22.84
CA ILE A 423 12.44 -2.14 21.84
C ILE A 423 13.63 -1.93 20.88
N ALA A 424 14.87 -1.92 21.40
CA ALA A 424 16.07 -1.83 20.57
C ALA A 424 16.28 -3.08 19.70
N ALA A 425 15.95 -4.26 20.22
CA ALA A 425 15.98 -5.52 19.45
C ALA A 425 14.91 -5.56 18.37
N GLU A 426 13.71 -5.03 18.64
CA GLU A 426 12.60 -4.95 17.69
C GLU A 426 12.97 -4.19 16.41
N ASP A 427 13.70 -3.07 16.54
CA ASP A 427 14.26 -2.33 15.39
C ASP A 427 15.07 -3.25 14.46
N ILE A 428 15.95 -4.07 15.05
CA ILE A 428 16.86 -4.96 14.33
C ILE A 428 16.11 -6.15 13.74
N LEU A 429 15.16 -6.72 14.49
CA LEU A 429 14.31 -7.83 14.02
C LEU A 429 13.43 -7.41 12.86
N HIS A 430 12.93 -6.17 12.84
CA HIS A 430 12.27 -5.61 11.66
C HIS A 430 13.20 -5.56 10.46
N ASP A 431 14.42 -5.05 10.65
CA ASP A 431 15.38 -4.90 9.57
C ASP A 431 15.80 -6.25 8.99
N MET A 432 16.00 -7.25 9.85
CA MET A 432 16.34 -8.64 9.49
C MET A 432 15.19 -9.40 8.82
N GLY A 433 13.94 -8.93 8.95
CA GLY A 433 12.76 -9.63 8.47
C GLY A 433 12.26 -10.71 9.44
N ALA A 434 12.63 -10.63 10.72
CA ALA A 434 12.12 -11.51 11.77
C ALA A 434 10.80 -11.00 12.38
N ILE A 435 10.43 -9.75 12.16
CA ILE A 435 9.06 -9.25 12.36
C ILE A 435 8.46 -8.90 10.99
N SER A 436 7.24 -9.36 10.73
CA SER A 436 6.68 -9.41 9.38
C SER A 436 5.69 -8.31 9.08
N ILE A 437 5.11 -7.69 10.11
CA ILE A 437 4.02 -6.72 9.99
C ILE A 437 4.25 -5.52 10.91
N ILE A 438 3.82 -4.33 10.46
CA ILE A 438 3.66 -3.13 11.29
C ILE A 438 2.19 -2.71 11.23
N SER A 439 1.57 -2.51 12.39
CA SER A 439 0.18 -2.10 12.58
C SER A 439 0.09 -0.93 13.55
N SER A 440 -1.11 -0.34 13.75
CA SER A 440 -1.24 0.81 14.65
C SER A 440 -1.31 0.43 16.12
N ASP A 441 -2.36 -0.31 16.52
CA ASP A 441 -2.97 -0.33 17.87
C ASP A 441 -3.84 0.90 18.18
N SER A 442 -4.65 1.32 17.20
CA SER A 442 -5.28 2.64 17.14
C SER A 442 -5.99 3.07 18.43
N GLN A 443 -5.47 4.13 19.08
CA GLN A 443 -5.99 4.70 20.34
C GLN A 443 -5.95 3.75 21.56
N ALA A 444 -5.27 2.61 21.45
CA ALA A 444 -5.11 1.60 22.50
C ALA A 444 -3.63 1.22 22.65
N MET A 445 -2.75 2.21 22.83
CA MET A 445 -1.29 2.13 22.68
C MET A 445 -0.78 2.17 21.23
N GLY A 446 -1.45 2.96 20.38
CA GLY A 446 -1.11 3.06 18.96
C GLY A 446 -1.75 4.24 18.23
N ARG A 447 -1.19 4.57 17.06
CA ARG A 447 -1.56 5.77 16.27
C ARG A 447 -2.00 5.40 14.86
N ILE A 448 -3.30 5.51 14.55
CA ILE A 448 -3.85 5.03 13.27
C ILE A 448 -3.15 5.65 12.03
N GLY A 449 -2.86 6.95 12.06
CA GLY A 449 -2.27 7.69 10.93
C GLY A 449 -0.76 7.53 10.75
N GLU A 450 -0.09 6.72 11.58
CA GLU A 450 1.39 6.65 11.59
C GLU A 450 1.95 5.28 11.18
N VAL A 451 1.12 4.30 10.78
CA VAL A 451 1.59 2.97 10.35
C VAL A 451 2.65 3.07 9.25
N ILE A 452 2.36 3.84 8.20
CA ILE A 452 3.25 4.05 7.06
C ILE A 452 4.49 4.86 7.50
N THR A 453 4.28 5.98 8.18
CA THR A 453 5.35 6.87 8.64
C THR A 453 6.37 6.14 9.52
N ARG A 454 5.91 5.38 10.52
CA ARG A 454 6.76 4.63 11.44
C ARG A 454 7.52 3.50 10.78
N THR A 455 6.94 2.88 9.75
CA THR A 455 7.64 1.90 8.91
C THR A 455 8.87 2.53 8.27
N TRP A 456 8.72 3.69 7.64
CA TRP A 456 9.81 4.36 6.92
C TRP A 456 10.83 5.01 7.86
N GLN A 457 10.41 5.53 9.01
CA GLN A 457 11.32 6.01 10.05
C GLN A 457 12.21 4.87 10.59
N THR A 458 11.64 3.67 10.77
CA THR A 458 12.40 2.49 11.20
C THR A 458 13.42 2.06 10.15
N ALA A 459 13.01 1.92 8.88
CA ALA A 459 13.94 1.63 7.78
C ALA A 459 15.07 2.66 7.67
N ASN A 460 14.75 3.95 7.82
CA ASN A 460 15.73 5.02 7.82
C ASN A 460 16.73 4.88 8.97
N LYS A 461 16.24 4.71 10.22
CA LYS A 461 17.11 4.55 11.38
C LYS A 461 18.06 3.36 11.20
N MET A 462 17.52 2.23 10.74
CA MET A 462 18.32 1.02 10.53
C MET A 462 19.36 1.20 9.42
N LYS A 463 19.04 1.96 8.35
CA LYS A 463 20.07 2.36 7.39
C LYS A 463 21.16 3.21 8.02
N VAL A 464 20.81 4.22 8.81
CA VAL A 464 21.77 5.15 9.42
C VAL A 464 22.72 4.42 10.38
N GLN A 465 22.20 3.50 11.19
CA GLN A 465 23.01 2.83 12.22
C GLN A 465 23.68 1.54 11.75
N ARG A 466 23.07 0.79 10.84
CA ARG A 466 23.57 -0.52 10.39
C ARG A 466 24.12 -0.52 8.96
N GLY A 467 23.97 0.58 8.23
CA GLY A 467 24.37 0.67 6.83
C GLY A 467 23.44 -0.10 5.90
N ARG A 468 23.99 -0.61 4.80
CA ARG A 468 23.25 -1.41 3.80
C ARG A 468 22.89 -2.78 4.36
N PHE A 469 21.79 -3.34 3.85
CA PHE A 469 21.31 -4.64 4.30
C PHE A 469 22.26 -5.77 3.82
N PRO A 470 22.72 -6.68 4.71
CA PRO A 470 23.56 -7.82 4.31
C PRO A 470 22.81 -8.77 3.35
N GLY A 471 23.45 -9.22 2.27
CA GLY A 471 22.82 -10.11 1.30
C GLY A 471 22.19 -9.41 0.09
N SER A 472 22.52 -8.14 -0.18
CA SER A 472 22.20 -7.43 -1.42
C SER A 472 22.85 -8.01 -2.69
N GLY A 473 23.43 -9.22 -2.63
CA GLY A 473 23.72 -10.08 -3.78
C GLY A 473 24.78 -9.62 -4.78
N ASP A 474 25.17 -8.35 -4.79
CA ASP A 474 26.10 -7.82 -5.77
C ASP A 474 27.40 -7.37 -5.10
N SER A 475 28.47 -8.07 -5.41
CA SER A 475 29.87 -7.69 -5.13
C SER A 475 30.31 -6.43 -5.88
N ASP A 476 29.41 -5.81 -6.66
CA ASP A 476 29.69 -4.57 -7.35
C ASP A 476 29.34 -3.38 -6.47
N ALA A 477 30.36 -2.57 -6.19
CA ALA A 477 30.24 -1.20 -5.71
C ALA A 477 29.36 -0.28 -6.61
N ALA A 478 28.73 -0.81 -7.66
CA ALA A 478 27.97 -0.09 -8.69
C ALA A 478 26.49 0.16 -8.35
N GLN A 479 25.88 -0.54 -7.38
CA GLN A 479 24.47 -0.30 -7.01
C GLN A 479 24.34 0.39 -5.65
N ASP A 480 24.27 1.72 -5.67
CA ASP A 480 24.01 2.57 -4.50
C ASP A 480 22.50 2.87 -4.34
N ASN A 481 21.71 1.85 -3.98
CA ASN A 481 20.27 1.97 -3.70
C ASN A 481 19.86 1.14 -2.48
N ASP A 482 18.61 1.30 -2.03
CA ASP A 482 18.04 0.63 -0.86
C ASP A 482 16.85 -0.29 -1.21
N ASN A 483 16.73 -0.72 -2.47
CA ASN A 483 15.54 -1.40 -2.99
C ASN A 483 15.11 -2.60 -2.14
N LEU A 484 16.04 -3.47 -1.75
CA LEU A 484 15.73 -4.65 -0.93
C LEU A 484 15.11 -4.27 0.42
N ARG A 485 15.68 -3.25 1.11
CA ARG A 485 15.13 -2.74 2.37
C ARG A 485 13.77 -2.09 2.13
N ILE A 486 13.63 -1.30 1.07
CA ILE A 486 12.35 -0.65 0.72
C ILE A 486 11.25 -1.70 0.49
N ARG A 487 11.52 -2.73 -0.33
CA ARG A 487 10.58 -3.82 -0.62
C ARG A 487 10.25 -4.64 0.62
N ARG A 488 11.23 -4.91 1.49
CA ARG A 488 11.01 -5.59 2.78
C ARG A 488 10.06 -4.81 3.68
N TYR A 489 10.24 -3.49 3.78
CA TYR A 489 9.46 -2.67 4.71
C TYR A 489 8.07 -2.33 4.18
N ILE A 490 7.91 -2.07 2.87
CA ILE A 490 6.56 -1.85 2.32
C ILE A 490 5.67 -3.09 2.47
N ALA A 491 6.25 -4.30 2.39
CA ALA A 491 5.52 -5.55 2.62
C ALA A 491 4.87 -5.63 4.01
N LYS A 492 5.45 -4.96 5.02
CA LYS A 492 5.00 -5.00 6.42
C LYS A 492 3.64 -4.35 6.66
N TYR A 493 3.23 -3.41 5.81
CA TYR A 493 1.92 -2.75 5.91
C TYR A 493 1.05 -2.95 4.66
N THR A 494 1.48 -3.78 3.70
CA THR A 494 0.72 -4.05 2.47
C THR A 494 0.40 -5.54 2.35
N ILE A 495 1.31 -6.33 1.77
CA ILE A 495 1.01 -7.72 1.42
C ILE A 495 0.96 -8.66 2.62
N ASN A 496 1.83 -8.48 3.62
CA ASN A 496 1.89 -9.39 4.77
C ASN A 496 0.63 -9.32 5.64
N PRO A 497 0.09 -8.13 5.98
CA PRO A 497 -1.22 -8.04 6.63
C PRO A 497 -2.33 -8.74 5.84
N ALA A 498 -2.32 -8.67 4.50
CA ALA A 498 -3.33 -9.34 3.67
C ALA A 498 -3.18 -10.86 3.63
N ILE A 499 -1.95 -11.38 3.61
CA ILE A 499 -1.68 -12.83 3.68
C ILE A 499 -2.13 -13.37 5.03
N VAL A 500 -1.68 -12.75 6.14
CA VAL A 500 -1.97 -13.20 7.51
C VAL A 500 -3.47 -13.29 7.79
N ASN A 501 -4.26 -12.43 7.16
CA ASN A 501 -5.71 -12.35 7.34
C ASN A 501 -6.52 -12.99 6.20
N GLY A 502 -5.88 -13.62 5.21
CA GLY A 502 -6.56 -14.48 4.24
C GLY A 502 -7.30 -13.75 3.11
N PHE A 503 -6.84 -12.57 2.72
CA PHE A 503 -7.46 -11.78 1.64
C PHE A 503 -6.44 -11.17 0.65
N SER A 504 -5.23 -11.72 0.58
CA SER A 504 -4.18 -11.28 -0.36
C SER A 504 -4.54 -11.37 -1.84
N ASP A 505 -5.56 -12.16 -2.19
CA ASP A 505 -6.08 -12.24 -3.57
C ASP A 505 -6.84 -10.97 -3.99
N PHE A 506 -7.29 -10.17 -3.03
CA PHE A 506 -8.09 -8.96 -3.29
C PHE A 506 -7.26 -7.68 -3.23
N VAL A 507 -6.33 -7.57 -2.29
CA VAL A 507 -5.61 -6.34 -1.94
C VAL A 507 -4.17 -6.62 -1.49
N GLY A 508 -3.45 -5.56 -1.10
CA GLY A 508 -2.14 -5.65 -0.45
C GLY A 508 -0.95 -5.52 -1.38
N SER A 509 -1.15 -5.30 -2.68
CA SER A 509 -0.07 -5.00 -3.63
C SER A 509 -0.58 -4.43 -4.95
N VAL A 510 0.33 -3.81 -5.71
CA VAL A 510 0.08 -3.31 -7.06
C VAL A 510 0.26 -4.44 -8.07
N GLU A 511 -0.71 -5.34 -8.12
CA GLU A 511 -0.70 -6.53 -8.98
C GLU A 511 -2.02 -6.67 -9.76
N VAL A 512 -1.93 -7.19 -11.00
CA VAL A 512 -3.10 -7.40 -11.86
C VAL A 512 -4.09 -8.37 -11.21
N GLY A 513 -5.38 -8.06 -11.34
CA GLY A 513 -6.50 -8.81 -10.76
C GLY A 513 -6.93 -8.33 -9.38
N LYS A 514 -6.10 -7.55 -8.68
CA LYS A 514 -6.43 -6.97 -7.37
C LYS A 514 -7.27 -5.71 -7.51
N LEU A 515 -7.93 -5.33 -6.42
CA LEU A 515 -8.67 -4.08 -6.31
C LEU A 515 -7.71 -2.91 -6.52
N ALA A 516 -8.14 -1.90 -7.28
CA ALA A 516 -7.36 -0.69 -7.52
C ALA A 516 -7.41 0.25 -6.30
N ASP A 517 -6.85 -0.23 -5.19
CA ASP A 517 -6.61 0.49 -3.95
C ASP A 517 -5.17 1.00 -3.96
N LEU A 518 -5.00 2.23 -4.46
CA LEU A 518 -3.71 2.81 -4.81
C LEU A 518 -3.53 4.17 -4.15
N VAL A 519 -2.30 4.48 -3.76
CA VAL A 519 -1.95 5.76 -3.14
C VAL A 519 -0.87 6.45 -3.94
N LEU A 520 -1.10 7.71 -4.28
CA LEU A 520 -0.17 8.54 -5.05
C LEU A 520 0.56 9.47 -4.09
N TRP A 521 1.88 9.54 -4.27
CA TRP A 521 2.77 10.30 -3.42
C TRP A 521 3.67 11.20 -4.27
N LYS A 522 3.77 12.46 -3.88
CA LYS A 522 4.94 13.26 -4.26
C LYS A 522 6.18 12.64 -3.59
N PRO A 523 7.30 12.41 -4.30
CA PRO A 523 8.50 11.85 -3.70
C PRO A 523 8.95 12.57 -2.42
N SER A 524 8.83 13.90 -2.39
CA SER A 524 9.20 14.74 -1.24
C SER A 524 8.30 14.56 -0.01
N PHE A 525 7.09 14.01 -0.16
CA PHE A 525 6.13 13.75 0.93
C PHE A 525 5.89 12.25 1.15
N PHE A 526 6.61 11.39 0.42
CA PHE A 526 6.44 9.94 0.51
C PHE A 526 6.58 9.46 1.96
N GLY A 527 5.59 8.69 2.40
CA GLY A 527 5.55 8.12 3.74
C GLY A 527 5.09 9.08 4.84
N ALA A 528 4.83 10.36 4.54
CA ALA A 528 4.30 11.32 5.52
C ALA A 528 2.86 11.75 5.18
N LYS A 529 2.63 12.27 3.96
CA LYS A 529 1.32 12.79 3.52
C LYS A 529 1.11 12.47 2.03
N PRO A 530 0.16 11.60 1.67
CA PRO A 530 -0.10 11.29 0.25
C PRO A 530 -0.75 12.49 -0.46
N GLU A 531 -0.71 12.46 -1.80
CA GLU A 531 -1.46 13.42 -2.61
C GLU A 531 -2.91 12.99 -2.80
N LEU A 532 -3.12 11.69 -3.01
CA LEU A 532 -4.40 11.13 -3.42
C LEU A 532 -4.49 9.64 -3.09
N VAL A 533 -5.68 9.20 -2.69
CA VAL A 533 -6.01 7.82 -2.37
C VAL A 533 -7.15 7.37 -3.28
N VAL A 534 -6.86 6.36 -4.10
CA VAL A 534 -7.81 5.66 -4.96
C VAL A 534 -8.32 4.43 -4.21
N LYS A 535 -9.64 4.25 -4.18
CA LYS A 535 -10.32 3.09 -3.63
C LYS A 535 -11.19 2.46 -4.71
N GLY A 536 -10.94 1.19 -5.04
CA GLY A 536 -11.67 0.48 -6.10
C GLY A 536 -11.72 1.26 -7.42
N GLY A 537 -10.63 1.93 -7.78
CA GLY A 537 -10.53 2.71 -9.01
C GLY A 537 -11.12 4.13 -8.97
N ALA A 538 -11.78 4.52 -7.88
CA ALA A 538 -12.31 5.88 -7.70
C ALA A 538 -11.49 6.67 -6.68
N ILE A 539 -11.33 7.97 -6.89
CA ILE A 539 -10.66 8.86 -5.93
C ILE A 539 -11.53 8.99 -4.68
N ALA A 540 -11.05 8.48 -3.54
CA ALA A 540 -11.75 8.52 -2.27
C ALA A 540 -11.32 9.72 -1.42
N TRP A 541 -10.03 10.02 -1.35
CA TRP A 541 -9.46 11.12 -0.56
C TRP A 541 -8.34 11.81 -1.34
N ALA A 542 -8.21 13.13 -1.22
CA ALA A 542 -7.15 13.88 -1.92
C ALA A 542 -6.81 15.22 -1.24
N ASN A 543 -5.60 15.72 -1.48
CA ASN A 543 -5.18 17.08 -1.16
C ASN A 543 -5.97 18.06 -2.02
N MET A 544 -6.78 18.90 -1.39
CA MET A 544 -7.64 19.87 -2.07
C MET A 544 -7.62 21.21 -1.35
N GLY A 545 -7.42 22.26 -2.14
CA GLY A 545 -7.43 23.66 -1.74
C GLY A 545 -8.81 24.20 -1.37
N ASP A 546 -8.95 25.53 -1.46
CA ASP A 546 -10.24 26.20 -1.31
C ASP A 546 -11.24 25.75 -2.39
N PRO A 547 -12.39 25.15 -2.01
CA PRO A 547 -13.43 24.74 -2.97
C PRO A 547 -14.03 25.86 -3.81
N ASN A 548 -13.88 27.13 -3.41
CA ASN A 548 -14.36 28.30 -4.16
C ASN A 548 -13.28 28.92 -5.08
N ALA A 549 -12.06 28.41 -5.07
CA ALA A 549 -10.99 28.93 -5.91
C ALA A 549 -11.18 28.61 -7.41
N SER A 550 -10.47 29.32 -8.28
CA SER A 550 -10.51 29.12 -9.74
C SER A 550 -9.83 27.84 -10.21
N ILE A 551 -8.98 27.24 -9.38
CA ILE A 551 -8.21 26.01 -9.60
C ILE A 551 -8.07 25.27 -8.25
N PRO A 552 -7.72 23.97 -8.21
CA PRO A 552 -7.82 23.17 -6.97
C PRO A 552 -6.64 23.32 -5.97
N THR A 553 -5.58 24.05 -6.33
CA THR A 553 -4.34 24.17 -5.55
C THR A 553 -4.20 25.39 -4.60
N PRO A 554 -5.02 26.45 -4.66
CA PRO A 554 -4.92 27.56 -3.71
C PRO A 554 -5.25 27.15 -2.28
N GLU A 555 -4.54 27.74 -1.33
CA GLU A 555 -4.68 27.43 0.10
C GLU A 555 -6.09 27.74 0.66
N PRO A 556 -6.54 27.04 1.73
CA PRO A 556 -5.82 26.01 2.46
C PRO A 556 -5.94 24.62 1.81
N VAL A 557 -4.79 24.01 1.48
CA VAL A 557 -4.71 22.64 0.98
C VAL A 557 -4.69 21.66 2.15
N VAL A 558 -5.71 20.80 2.23
CA VAL A 558 -5.82 19.74 3.24
C VAL A 558 -6.33 18.45 2.59
N MET A 559 -6.13 17.30 3.24
CA MET A 559 -6.75 16.05 2.82
C MET A 559 -8.26 16.11 3.03
N ARG A 560 -9.04 15.86 1.99
CA ARG A 560 -10.52 15.93 2.00
C ARG A 560 -11.15 14.65 1.43
N PRO A 561 -12.35 14.27 1.91
CA PRO A 561 -13.17 13.27 1.25
C PRO A 561 -13.58 13.73 -0.16
N MET A 562 -13.45 12.84 -1.14
CA MET A 562 -13.80 13.04 -2.55
C MET A 562 -15.03 12.21 -2.92
N PHE A 563 -15.46 12.26 -4.19
CA PHE A 563 -16.68 11.58 -4.63
C PHE A 563 -16.72 10.07 -4.37
N GLY A 564 -15.56 9.39 -4.37
CA GLY A 564 -15.47 7.97 -4.00
C GLY A 564 -15.84 7.67 -2.54
N ALA A 565 -15.96 8.69 -1.69
CA ALA A 565 -16.31 8.57 -0.28
C ALA A 565 -17.79 8.74 0.04
N PHE A 566 -18.59 9.27 -0.87
CA PHE A 566 -19.95 9.71 -0.56
C PHE A 566 -21.02 8.74 -1.02
N GLY A 567 -22.10 8.65 -0.25
CA GLY A 567 -23.25 7.80 -0.55
C GLY A 567 -22.85 6.34 -0.72
N LYS A 568 -23.29 5.72 -1.82
CA LYS A 568 -22.99 4.31 -2.13
C LYS A 568 -21.70 4.11 -2.92
N ALA A 569 -20.94 5.18 -3.20
CA ALA A 569 -19.65 5.04 -3.87
C ALA A 569 -18.65 4.30 -2.96
N GLY A 570 -18.63 4.62 -1.67
CA GLY A 570 -17.75 3.98 -0.71
C GLY A 570 -18.02 2.48 -0.55
N SER A 571 -19.29 2.08 -0.52
CA SER A 571 -19.69 0.66 -0.49
C SER A 571 -19.33 -0.07 -1.79
N SER A 572 -19.63 0.52 -2.95
CA SER A 572 -19.39 -0.09 -4.27
C SER A 572 -17.91 -0.36 -4.56
N ASN A 573 -17.03 0.44 -3.97
CA ASN A 573 -15.58 0.38 -4.20
C ASN A 573 -14.80 -0.35 -3.09
N SER A 574 -15.49 -0.96 -2.12
CA SER A 574 -14.86 -1.56 -0.94
C SER A 574 -15.39 -2.95 -0.64
N ILE A 575 -14.68 -3.66 0.25
CA ILE A 575 -15.00 -5.03 0.66
C ILE A 575 -15.15 -5.12 2.18
N ALA A 576 -16.21 -5.76 2.66
CA ALA A 576 -16.30 -6.27 4.02
C ALA A 576 -15.81 -7.74 4.02
N PHE A 577 -14.68 -7.99 4.68
CA PHE A 577 -14.11 -9.32 4.84
C PHE A 577 -14.75 -10.02 6.03
N VAL A 578 -15.27 -11.22 5.80
CA VAL A 578 -15.99 -12.04 6.79
C VAL A 578 -15.50 -13.49 6.73
N SER A 579 -15.89 -14.34 7.68
CA SER A 579 -15.65 -15.78 7.56
C SER A 579 -16.41 -16.40 6.38
N LYS A 580 -15.91 -17.53 5.87
CA LYS A 580 -16.60 -18.31 4.83
C LYS A 580 -18.04 -18.64 5.22
N VAL A 581 -18.26 -19.11 6.45
CA VAL A 581 -19.59 -19.48 6.92
C VAL A 581 -20.56 -18.29 6.99
N ALA A 582 -20.09 -17.08 7.33
CA ALA A 582 -20.94 -15.90 7.33
C ALA A 582 -21.33 -15.47 5.91
N LYS A 583 -20.36 -15.50 4.97
CA LYS A 583 -20.65 -15.22 3.55
C LYS A 583 -21.69 -16.21 3.00
N GLU A 584 -21.51 -17.51 3.25
CA GLU A 584 -22.42 -18.57 2.82
C GLU A 584 -23.80 -18.49 3.49
N ALA A 585 -23.87 -17.98 4.72
CA ALA A 585 -25.13 -17.69 5.41
C ALA A 585 -25.90 -16.50 4.81
N GLY A 586 -25.30 -15.75 3.87
CA GLY A 586 -25.97 -14.65 3.18
C GLY A 586 -26.11 -13.38 4.03
N ILE A 587 -25.17 -13.12 4.96
CA ILE A 587 -25.25 -11.96 5.88
C ILE A 587 -25.35 -10.62 5.14
N ALA A 588 -24.84 -10.50 3.91
CA ALA A 588 -24.97 -9.29 3.11
C ALA A 588 -26.45 -8.94 2.89
N MET A 589 -27.28 -9.93 2.55
CA MET A 589 -28.72 -9.76 2.36
C MET A 589 -29.43 -9.55 3.70
N GLU A 590 -29.09 -10.34 4.72
CA GLU A 590 -29.73 -10.27 6.04
C GLU A 590 -29.47 -8.92 6.73
N TYR A 591 -28.24 -8.41 6.62
CA TYR A 591 -27.81 -7.16 7.25
C TYR A 591 -28.02 -5.95 6.34
N LYS A 592 -28.42 -6.18 5.08
CA LYS A 592 -28.66 -5.14 4.07
C LYS A 592 -27.42 -4.30 3.80
N LEU A 593 -26.29 -4.97 3.58
CA LEU A 593 -25.02 -4.34 3.23
C LEU A 593 -24.99 -4.06 1.73
N ASP A 594 -24.70 -2.83 1.35
CA ASP A 594 -24.40 -2.46 -0.03
C ASP A 594 -22.93 -2.79 -0.37
N LYS A 595 -22.03 -2.85 0.62
CA LYS A 595 -20.60 -3.17 0.41
C LYS A 595 -20.44 -4.63 0.00
N ARG A 596 -19.51 -4.88 -0.94
CA ARG A 596 -19.18 -6.25 -1.36
C ARG A 596 -18.70 -7.07 -0.16
N VAL A 597 -19.26 -8.27 0.04
CA VAL A 597 -18.86 -9.17 1.12
C VAL A 597 -18.03 -10.33 0.57
N GLU A 598 -16.80 -10.49 1.08
CA GLU A 598 -15.90 -11.56 0.67
C GLU A 598 -15.40 -12.38 1.85
N ALA A 599 -15.19 -13.68 1.60
CA ALA A 599 -14.73 -14.61 2.61
C ALA A 599 -13.20 -14.61 2.66
N VAL A 600 -12.66 -14.52 3.87
CA VAL A 600 -11.25 -14.84 4.12
C VAL A 600 -11.01 -16.34 3.94
N ARG A 601 -9.78 -16.71 3.58
CA ARG A 601 -9.37 -18.11 3.36
C ARG A 601 -7.88 -18.32 3.43
N GLY A 602 -7.47 -19.58 3.64
CA GLY A 602 -6.10 -20.06 3.44
C GLY A 602 -5.13 -19.64 4.53
N VAL A 603 -5.59 -19.47 5.78
CA VAL A 603 -4.78 -18.89 6.85
C VAL A 603 -4.24 -19.91 7.85
N ARG A 604 -4.80 -21.13 7.91
CA ARG A 604 -4.43 -22.14 8.91
C ARG A 604 -3.12 -22.86 8.64
N CYS A 605 -2.69 -22.91 7.37
CA CYS A 605 -1.44 -23.54 6.97
C CYS A 605 -0.27 -22.55 6.83
N LEU A 606 -0.47 -21.28 7.20
CA LEU A 606 0.56 -20.25 7.10
C LEU A 606 1.66 -20.48 8.13
N THR A 607 2.87 -20.16 7.72
CA THR A 607 4.06 -20.10 8.55
C THR A 607 4.77 -18.78 8.32
N LYS A 608 5.76 -18.48 9.14
CA LYS A 608 6.66 -17.34 8.94
C LYS A 608 7.26 -17.29 7.52
N LEU A 609 7.47 -18.44 6.89
CA LEU A 609 8.06 -18.54 5.55
C LEU A 609 7.15 -17.96 4.45
N ASP A 610 5.86 -17.81 4.72
CA ASP A 610 4.89 -17.24 3.78
C ASP A 610 4.91 -15.70 3.79
N MET A 611 5.56 -15.09 4.79
CA MET A 611 5.67 -13.64 4.95
C MET A 611 6.70 -13.07 3.98
N LYS A 612 6.22 -12.32 2.99
CA LYS A 612 7.04 -11.81 1.89
C LYS A 612 8.17 -10.93 2.41
N LEU A 613 9.38 -11.33 2.05
CA LEU A 613 10.65 -10.67 2.41
C LEU A 613 10.89 -10.55 3.92
N ASN A 614 10.07 -11.18 4.76
CA ASN A 614 10.11 -11.10 6.22
C ASN A 614 9.88 -12.49 6.83
N ASP A 615 10.69 -13.44 6.38
CA ASP A 615 10.61 -14.88 6.64
C ASP A 615 11.70 -15.41 7.59
N ALA A 616 12.48 -14.51 8.20
CA ALA A 616 13.61 -14.90 9.05
C ALA A 616 13.13 -15.58 10.34
N LEU A 617 13.79 -16.68 10.73
CA LEU A 617 13.51 -17.45 11.94
C LEU A 617 14.76 -17.59 12.82
N PRO A 618 15.30 -16.47 13.34
CA PRO A 618 16.44 -16.53 14.26
C PRO A 618 16.06 -17.23 15.56
N LYS A 619 17.02 -17.93 16.18
CA LYS A 619 16.85 -18.42 17.55
C LYS A 619 16.96 -17.24 18.51
N ILE A 620 15.83 -16.82 19.07
CA ILE A 620 15.77 -15.70 20.01
C ILE A 620 15.91 -16.19 21.46
N GLU A 621 16.81 -15.56 22.21
CA GLU A 621 16.92 -15.72 23.65
C GLU A 621 16.84 -14.34 24.32
N VAL A 622 16.27 -14.30 25.53
CA VAL A 622 16.14 -13.08 26.33
C VAL A 622 16.60 -13.43 27.74
N ASP A 623 17.54 -12.66 28.26
CA ASP A 623 18.01 -12.78 29.62
C ASP A 623 16.93 -12.28 30.60
N PRO A 624 16.50 -13.07 31.60
CA PRO A 624 15.36 -12.72 32.44
C PRO A 624 15.65 -11.60 33.45
N GLU A 625 16.92 -11.25 33.69
CA GLU A 625 17.31 -10.21 34.65
C GLU A 625 17.74 -8.92 33.95
N THR A 626 18.50 -9.04 32.86
CA THR A 626 19.06 -7.90 32.12
C THR A 626 18.25 -7.51 30.88
N TYR A 627 17.28 -8.34 30.49
CA TYR A 627 16.46 -8.19 29.28
C TYR A 627 17.26 -8.16 27.96
N THR A 628 18.55 -8.53 28.02
CA THR A 628 19.43 -8.63 26.85
C THR A 628 18.83 -9.63 25.86
N VAL A 629 18.51 -9.16 24.66
CA VAL A 629 17.99 -10.00 23.58
C VAL A 629 19.14 -10.46 22.70
N THR A 630 19.17 -11.74 22.36
CA THR A 630 20.07 -12.29 21.35
C THR A 630 19.30 -12.96 20.22
N ALA A 631 19.86 -12.93 19.01
CA ALA A 631 19.45 -13.74 17.86
C ALA A 631 20.64 -14.58 17.40
N ASP A 632 20.47 -15.90 17.40
CA ASP A 632 21.52 -16.85 17.01
C ASP A 632 22.84 -16.66 17.80
N GLY A 633 22.72 -16.22 19.06
CA GLY A 633 23.85 -15.92 19.96
C GLY A 633 24.43 -14.51 19.84
N GLU A 634 23.96 -13.68 18.91
CA GLU A 634 24.40 -12.28 18.76
C GLU A 634 23.47 -11.32 19.49
N VAL A 635 24.03 -10.41 20.29
CA VAL A 635 23.26 -9.39 21.02
C VAL A 635 22.62 -8.40 20.05
N LEU A 636 21.31 -8.23 20.16
CA LEU A 636 20.54 -7.28 19.38
C LEU A 636 20.40 -5.96 20.13
N THR A 637 21.30 -5.02 19.86
CA THR A 637 21.26 -3.69 20.47
C THR A 637 21.49 -2.58 19.45
N CYS A 638 20.75 -1.48 19.61
CA CYS A 638 20.94 -0.26 18.84
C CYS A 638 20.68 0.97 19.71
N GLN A 639 21.28 2.10 19.36
CA GLN A 639 21.12 3.34 20.12
C GLN A 639 19.77 4.01 19.81
N PRO A 640 19.11 4.68 20.77
CA PRO A 640 17.93 5.48 20.47
C PRO A 640 18.27 6.59 19.48
N ALA A 641 17.41 6.81 18.50
CA ALA A 641 17.59 7.93 17.57
C ALA A 641 17.16 9.25 18.23
N PRO A 642 17.98 10.32 18.16
CA PRO A 642 17.62 11.64 18.71
C PRO A 642 16.58 12.37 17.85
N THR A 643 16.48 12.01 16.57
CA THR A 643 15.53 12.57 15.60
C THR A 643 15.08 11.48 14.64
N VAL A 644 13.93 11.70 14.00
CA VAL A 644 13.41 10.86 12.92
C VAL A 644 12.99 11.74 11.73
N PRO A 645 13.15 11.27 10.47
CA PRO A 645 12.59 11.93 9.30
C PRO A 645 11.05 11.85 9.33
N LEU A 646 10.38 12.41 8.32
CA LEU A 646 8.92 12.33 8.18
C LEU A 646 8.18 12.86 9.42
N SER A 647 8.72 13.92 10.03
CA SER A 647 8.21 14.51 11.27
C SER A 647 8.19 16.04 11.18
N ARG A 648 9.20 16.72 11.74
CA ARG A 648 9.32 18.18 11.89
C ARG A 648 9.11 18.98 10.59
N ASN A 649 9.45 18.40 9.45
CA ASN A 649 9.32 19.05 8.14
C ASN A 649 7.89 19.07 7.60
N TYR A 650 6.98 18.25 8.13
CA TYR A 650 5.69 17.97 7.50
C TYR A 650 4.48 18.31 8.35
N PHE A 651 4.57 18.13 9.66
CA PHE A 651 3.44 18.26 10.57
C PHE A 651 3.47 19.62 11.28
N LEU A 652 2.29 20.26 11.34
CA LEU A 652 2.12 21.53 12.02
C LEU A 652 2.19 21.37 13.55
N PHE A 653 1.77 20.20 14.05
CA PHE A 653 1.77 19.81 15.46
C PHE A 653 2.39 18.43 15.64
#